data_AF-A0A671PLU4-F1
#
_entry.id   AF-A0A671PLU4-F1
#
_cell.length_a   1.000
_cell.length_b   1.000
_cell.length_c   1.000
_cell.angle_alpha   90.00
_cell.angle_beta   90.00
_cell.angle_gamma   90.00
#
_symmetry.space_group_name_H-M   'P 1'
#
loop_
_entity.id
_entity.type
_entity.pdbx_description
1 polymer ?
#
loop_
_entity_poly.entity_id
_entity_poly.type
_entity_poly.pdbx_seq_one_letter_code
_entity_poly.pdbx_strand_id
1 'polypeptide(L)'
;MAGSNMVFSDVESFLDEHPELLEDYLNRKGKASMVEKWLKTRHATKTPANSRTEAEKAANACSKDSWASRSDGLQRRASQKELRKTFARSKAINANRTYDEHVNSRAQEPLTSMRRRALLRKASSLPPTTAHILSALLESRVNIPQYPSTAVDYKYYLKEHNEREFFLELVKDISNDLVLTSLSYKILVFVCIMVDADRCSLFLVEGPANKKTLVSKFFDVHAGTTVLPSLSKSDEVQVPWGKGIIGYVAEHGETVNIPDAYQDHRFSDEIDKLTGYKTKSLLCMPIHNSDGEVIGVAQAINKSPNGALFTEDDKKVLQMYLPFCGIAISNAQLFAASRKEYDRSRALLEVVNDLFEEQTDLEKIVRKIMHRAQTLLKCERCSVQLLEDIESPVVKFTKSFELLSPKCSADMENSFKDSMEKSSYSDWLINNSIAELVASTGLPVNISDAYQDPRFDAEADQFSGFHIRSVLCVPIWNSNHQIIGVAQVLNRLDGKPFDDADQRLFEAFVIFCGLGINNTIMYDQVKKSWAKQSVALDVLSYHATCSKTEVDKFKAANIPLVCELGIDKLSFDDFSLDVDAMVTAALRMFMELGMVQKFKIDYETLCRWLLTVRKNYRMVLYHNWRHAFNVCQCMFSMLTTAGFQETLTEMEILALIVGCICHDLDHRGTNNAFQAKTGSALSLLYGTSATLEHHHFNHAVMILQSEGHNIFSNLSSHEYGELMQLLKQSILATDLTLYFQNRNSFFELVNKGEYNWNVKEHRDMCRSMLMTACDLGAVTKPWEISRKVAELVTSEFFEQGDRERSELKLTPSAIFDRNRKDELPGLQLEWIDGICAPLYETFAKLNPKLQPMIDLIKANRAKWEELHHRHQRSQETTGPGSPRNADATATSCSCAGPSDSL
;
A
#
# COMPACT_ATOMS: atom_id res chain seq x y z
N MET A 1 32.57 -17.03 -37.42
CA MET A 1 33.67 -16.13 -36.98
C MET A 1 34.07 -16.51 -35.56
N ALA A 2 35.30 -16.24 -35.12
CA ALA A 2 35.73 -16.57 -33.76
C ALA A 2 35.08 -15.63 -32.73
N GLY A 3 34.66 -16.16 -31.59
CA GLY A 3 34.09 -15.37 -30.49
C GLY A 3 35.19 -14.72 -29.65
N SER A 4 35.12 -13.41 -29.45
CA SER A 4 35.91 -12.71 -28.44
C SER A 4 35.32 -12.97 -27.05
N ASN A 5 36.10 -13.56 -26.15
CA ASN A 5 35.79 -13.52 -24.73
C ASN A 5 35.97 -12.06 -24.27
N MET A 6 34.87 -11.32 -24.06
CA MET A 6 34.93 -10.03 -23.37
C MET A 6 35.53 -10.24 -21.98
N VAL A 7 36.56 -9.48 -21.64
CA VAL A 7 37.18 -9.57 -20.31
C VAL A 7 36.32 -8.77 -19.33
N PHE A 8 36.21 -9.24 -18.09
CA PHE A 8 35.32 -8.62 -17.10
C PHE A 8 35.69 -7.16 -16.80
N SER A 9 36.98 -6.80 -16.97
CA SER A 9 37.51 -5.44 -16.92
C SER A 9 36.86 -4.49 -17.93
N ASP A 10 36.52 -4.99 -19.11
CA ASP A 10 36.09 -4.19 -20.25
C ASP A 10 34.63 -3.73 -20.01
N VAL A 11 33.85 -4.59 -19.35
CA VAL A 11 32.51 -4.29 -18.84
C VAL A 11 32.57 -3.33 -17.65
N GLU A 12 33.52 -3.52 -16.72
CA GLU A 12 33.68 -2.59 -15.59
C GLU A 12 34.12 -1.19 -16.04
N SER A 13 35.06 -1.07 -16.99
CA SER A 13 35.49 0.21 -17.55
C SER A 13 34.37 0.92 -18.33
N PHE A 14 33.60 0.19 -19.14
CA PHE A 14 32.43 0.72 -19.85
C PHE A 14 31.34 1.25 -18.89
N LEU A 15 31.13 0.58 -17.75
CA LEU A 15 30.15 1.00 -16.75
C LEU A 15 30.62 2.14 -15.83
N ASP A 16 31.93 2.27 -15.57
CA ASP A 16 32.50 3.46 -14.91
C ASP A 16 32.49 4.69 -15.87
N GLU A 17 32.50 4.49 -17.20
CA GLU A 17 32.36 5.56 -18.21
C GLU A 17 30.90 5.95 -18.54
N HIS A 18 29.91 5.07 -18.32
CA HIS A 18 28.48 5.29 -18.62
C HIS A 18 27.60 5.03 -17.38
N PRO A 19 27.70 5.87 -16.33
CA PRO A 19 27.06 5.64 -15.02
C PRO A 19 25.52 5.64 -15.07
N GLU A 20 24.90 6.27 -16.06
CA GLU A 20 23.45 6.23 -16.29
C GLU A 20 22.94 4.84 -16.74
N LEU A 21 23.80 4.02 -17.36
CA LEU A 21 23.46 2.63 -17.72
C LEU A 21 23.66 1.65 -16.55
N LEU A 22 24.42 2.04 -15.52
CA LEU A 22 24.74 1.19 -14.38
C LEU A 22 23.51 0.84 -13.53
N GLU A 23 22.59 1.79 -13.31
CA GLU A 23 21.37 1.55 -12.54
C GLU A 23 20.44 0.55 -13.25
N ASP A 24 20.24 0.71 -14.56
CA ASP A 24 19.40 -0.19 -15.35
C ASP A 24 20.04 -1.59 -15.53
N TYR A 25 21.37 -1.65 -15.67
CA TYR A 25 22.12 -2.92 -15.64
C TYR A 25 21.97 -3.66 -14.30
N LEU A 26 22.12 -2.94 -13.18
CA LEU A 26 21.94 -3.51 -11.83
C LEU A 26 20.51 -3.97 -11.59
N ASN A 27 19.50 -3.20 -12.02
CA ASN A 27 18.09 -3.59 -11.90
C ASN A 27 17.74 -4.82 -12.77
N ARG A 28 18.37 -5.01 -13.93
CA ARG A 28 18.10 -6.15 -14.84
C ARG A 28 18.93 -7.41 -14.57
N LYS A 29 20.12 -7.29 -13.95
CA LYS A 29 21.08 -8.41 -13.80
C LYS A 29 21.72 -8.55 -12.40
N GLY A 30 21.59 -7.55 -11.53
CA GLY A 30 22.28 -7.50 -10.24
C GLY A 30 21.79 -8.53 -9.23
N LYS A 31 22.66 -9.48 -8.86
CA LYS A 31 22.44 -10.37 -7.70
C LYS A 31 23.04 -9.76 -6.43
N ALA A 32 22.34 -9.83 -5.30
CA ALA A 32 22.76 -9.19 -4.05
C ALA A 32 24.19 -9.57 -3.60
N SER A 33 24.59 -10.83 -3.77
CA SER A 33 25.95 -11.32 -3.47
C SER A 33 27.06 -10.69 -4.33
N MET A 34 26.72 -10.16 -5.50
CA MET A 34 27.64 -9.50 -6.42
C MET A 34 27.95 -8.07 -5.91
N VAL A 35 26.90 -7.34 -5.53
CA VAL A 35 26.99 -6.02 -4.88
C VAL A 35 27.73 -6.14 -3.53
N GLU A 36 27.40 -7.15 -2.72
CA GLU A 36 28.07 -7.41 -1.44
C GLU A 36 29.57 -7.72 -1.60
N LYS A 37 29.95 -8.40 -2.70
CA LYS A 37 31.37 -8.66 -3.04
C LYS A 37 32.08 -7.36 -3.45
N TRP A 38 31.47 -6.55 -4.31
CA TRP A 38 32.03 -5.27 -4.77
C TRP A 38 32.26 -4.28 -3.61
N LEU A 39 31.28 -4.18 -2.70
CA LEU A 39 31.41 -3.37 -1.47
C LEU A 39 32.58 -3.82 -0.59
N LYS A 40 32.78 -5.14 -0.42
CA LYS A 40 33.92 -5.69 0.32
C LYS A 40 35.26 -5.36 -0.35
N THR A 41 35.32 -5.35 -1.69
CA THR A 41 36.53 -4.96 -2.43
C THR A 41 36.87 -3.47 -2.26
N ARG A 42 35.91 -2.54 -2.46
CA ARG A 42 36.18 -1.08 -2.36
C ARG A 42 36.45 -0.60 -0.93
N HIS A 43 36.03 -1.31 0.11
CA HIS A 43 36.36 -0.97 1.50
C HIS A 43 37.74 -1.47 1.97
N ALA A 44 38.43 -2.32 1.21
CA ALA A 44 39.76 -2.83 1.59
C ALA A 44 40.93 -1.87 1.30
N THR A 45 40.72 -0.84 0.48
CA THR A 45 41.80 -0.05 -0.16
C THR A 45 41.82 1.43 0.23
N LYS A 46 41.77 1.75 1.54
CA LYS A 46 41.96 3.14 2.01
C LYS A 46 42.45 3.31 3.47
N THR A 47 43.73 3.01 3.72
CA THR A 47 44.47 3.52 4.90
C THR A 47 45.91 3.91 4.50
N PRO A 48 46.47 5.06 4.93
CA PRO A 48 47.85 5.47 4.58
C PRO A 48 48.94 4.70 5.35
N ALA A 49 50.18 4.84 4.91
CA ALA A 49 51.36 4.16 5.46
C ALA A 49 52.14 4.98 6.52
N ASN A 50 53.01 4.28 7.25
CA ASN A 50 54.13 4.76 8.07
C ASN A 50 53.84 5.54 9.37
N SER A 51 53.95 4.84 10.50
CA SER A 51 55.16 4.94 11.33
C SER A 51 55.39 3.63 12.11
N ARG A 52 56.64 3.40 12.58
CA ARG A 52 57.04 2.18 13.33
C ARG A 52 57.13 2.48 14.82
N THR A 53 56.68 1.54 15.67
CA THR A 53 57.52 0.87 16.69
C THR A 53 56.77 -0.29 17.36
N GLU A 54 57.50 -1.15 18.08
CA GLU A 54 57.01 -2.29 18.85
C GLU A 54 56.52 -1.87 20.25
N ALA A 55 55.50 -2.56 20.80
CA ALA A 55 55.40 -2.95 22.22
C ALA A 55 54.09 -3.73 22.49
N GLU A 56 54.07 -4.52 23.58
CA GLU A 56 52.97 -5.44 23.92
C GLU A 56 51.87 -4.84 24.84
N LYS A 57 50.74 -5.57 24.88
CA LYS A 57 49.87 -5.84 26.06
C LYS A 57 48.99 -4.74 26.69
N ALA A 58 47.72 -5.12 26.77
CA ALA A 58 46.82 -5.05 27.95
C ALA A 58 46.04 -3.76 28.30
N ALA A 59 44.71 -3.91 28.16
CA ALA A 59 43.67 -3.63 29.17
C ALA A 59 43.24 -2.18 29.55
N ASN A 60 41.91 -2.02 29.60
CA ASN A 60 41.10 -1.19 30.51
C ASN A 60 41.15 0.36 30.47
N ALA A 61 40.06 0.90 29.92
CA ALA A 61 39.03 1.68 30.65
C ALA A 61 39.10 3.23 30.76
N CYS A 62 37.93 3.82 30.39
CA CYS A 62 37.25 4.97 31.02
C CYS A 62 37.58 6.43 30.60
N SER A 63 36.57 7.30 30.78
CA SER A 63 36.54 8.78 30.62
C SER A 63 36.62 9.31 29.16
N LYS A 64 35.63 10.04 28.59
CA LYS A 64 35.00 11.36 28.94
C LYS A 64 35.99 12.52 28.88
N ASP A 65 35.72 13.69 28.30
CA ASP A 65 34.56 14.31 27.59
C ASP A 65 35.09 15.55 26.79
N SER A 66 34.41 16.34 25.92
CA SER A 66 33.03 16.46 25.38
C SER A 66 33.00 17.33 24.09
N TRP A 67 31.98 17.16 23.24
CA TRP A 67 31.41 18.16 22.27
C TRP A 67 32.26 18.63 21.06
N ALA A 68 31.70 19.10 19.93
CA ALA A 68 30.37 18.88 19.31
C ALA A 68 30.32 19.46 17.86
N SER A 69 29.59 18.81 16.94
CA SER A 69 28.84 19.45 15.84
C SER A 69 27.85 18.44 15.22
N ARG A 70 26.89 18.91 14.41
CA ARG A 70 25.85 18.08 13.75
C ARG A 70 25.90 18.21 12.23
N SER A 71 25.59 17.11 11.54
CA SER A 71 24.92 17.10 10.24
C SER A 71 24.04 15.83 10.13
N ASP A 72 23.12 15.80 9.16
CA ASP A 72 21.91 14.96 9.24
C ASP A 72 22.03 13.55 8.63
N GLY A 73 21.10 12.65 8.96
CA GLY A 73 21.13 11.25 8.49
C GLY A 73 19.94 10.39 8.93
N LEU A 74 18.93 10.26 8.06
CA LEU A 74 17.73 9.42 8.26
C LEU A 74 18.03 7.91 8.20
N GLN A 75 17.37 7.11 9.05
CA GLN A 75 17.39 5.64 8.93
C GLN A 75 16.01 4.97 9.14
N ARG A 76 15.49 4.37 8.06
CA ARG A 76 14.43 3.32 8.06
C ARG A 76 15.09 1.95 8.31
N ARG A 77 14.44 0.87 8.76
CA ARG A 77 13.06 0.57 9.21
C ARG A 77 13.16 -0.72 10.06
N ALA A 78 12.38 -0.87 11.14
CA ALA A 78 12.32 -2.14 11.88
C ALA A 78 11.48 -3.21 11.15
N SER A 79 11.79 -4.50 11.34
CA SER A 79 11.14 -5.61 10.63
C SER A 79 9.79 -6.02 11.25
N GLN A 80 8.90 -6.58 10.44
CA GLN A 80 7.52 -6.96 10.81
C GLN A 80 7.42 -7.99 11.96
N LYS A 81 8.53 -8.63 12.38
CA LYS A 81 8.54 -9.68 13.39
C LYS A 81 8.34 -9.16 14.83
N GLU A 82 8.73 -7.92 15.14
CA GLU A 82 8.46 -7.32 16.46
C GLU A 82 7.05 -6.72 16.59
N LEU A 83 6.47 -6.18 15.51
CA LEU A 83 5.10 -5.65 15.55
C LEU A 83 4.07 -6.70 15.98
N ARG A 84 4.29 -7.98 15.65
CA ARG A 84 3.42 -9.08 16.12
C ARG A 84 3.61 -9.42 17.61
N LYS A 85 4.81 -9.21 18.18
CA LYS A 85 5.06 -9.41 19.63
C LYS A 85 4.50 -8.27 20.48
N THR A 86 4.64 -7.02 20.04
CA THR A 86 4.11 -5.87 20.76
C THR A 86 2.58 -5.88 20.77
N PHE A 87 1.95 -6.21 19.64
CA PHE A 87 0.50 -6.39 19.55
C PHE A 87 -0.02 -7.51 20.49
N ALA A 88 0.66 -8.66 20.53
CA ALA A 88 0.30 -9.76 21.43
C ALA A 88 0.39 -9.41 22.93
N ARG A 89 1.33 -8.53 23.33
CA ARG A 89 1.43 -8.04 24.72
C ARG A 89 0.36 -7.00 25.08
N SER A 90 -0.06 -6.17 24.12
CA SER A 90 -1.10 -5.14 24.34
C SER A 90 -2.44 -5.74 24.78
N LYS A 91 -2.86 -6.85 24.16
CA LYS A 91 -4.19 -7.44 24.37
C LYS A 91 -4.37 -8.24 25.67
N ALA A 92 -3.33 -8.34 26.52
CA ALA A 92 -3.31 -9.18 27.72
C ALA A 92 -3.57 -8.42 29.04
N ILE A 93 -3.74 -7.09 29.01
CA ILE A 93 -3.88 -6.25 30.21
C ILE A 93 -5.18 -5.43 30.12
N ASN A 94 -6.33 -6.11 30.25
CA ASN A 94 -7.61 -5.54 30.72
C ASN A 94 -8.67 -6.65 30.86
N ALA A 95 -8.58 -7.43 31.95
CA ALA A 95 -9.66 -8.31 32.39
C ALA A 95 -9.56 -8.57 33.90
N ASN A 96 -10.69 -8.45 34.60
CA ASN A 96 -10.98 -8.99 35.93
C ASN A 96 -10.05 -8.62 37.10
N ARG A 97 -10.53 -7.70 37.95
CA ARG A 97 -11.05 -8.10 39.28
C ARG A 97 -11.90 -7.01 39.93
N THR A 98 -13.02 -7.44 40.51
CA THR A 98 -13.97 -6.65 41.29
C THR A 98 -13.60 -6.62 42.78
N TYR A 99 -14.37 -5.87 43.57
CA TYR A 99 -14.35 -5.83 45.04
C TYR A 99 -14.35 -7.22 45.70
N ASP A 100 -13.65 -7.33 46.83
CA ASP A 100 -14.19 -7.92 48.07
C ASP A 100 -13.41 -7.40 49.31
N GLU A 101 -13.93 -7.60 50.53
CA GLU A 101 -13.43 -6.98 51.77
C GLU A 101 -12.69 -7.92 52.77
N HIS A 102 -12.06 -7.27 53.76
CA HIS A 102 -11.84 -7.72 55.16
C HIS A 102 -10.66 -8.63 55.61
N VAL A 103 -9.95 -8.09 56.63
CA VAL A 103 -9.47 -8.72 57.91
C VAL A 103 -8.02 -9.28 58.05
N ASN A 104 -7.23 -8.57 58.89
CA ASN A 104 -6.14 -9.00 59.83
C ASN A 104 -4.92 -9.82 59.32
N SER A 105 -3.64 -9.53 59.61
CA SER A 105 -2.99 -8.72 60.66
C SER A 105 -1.45 -8.81 60.63
N ARG A 106 -0.77 -7.88 61.35
CA ARG A 106 0.61 -7.90 61.91
C ARG A 106 1.86 -7.62 61.04
N ALA A 107 2.84 -7.05 61.76
CA ALA A 107 4.26 -6.77 61.44
C ALA A 107 4.57 -5.61 60.47
N GLN A 108 5.53 -4.76 60.87
CA GLN A 108 6.03 -3.60 60.11
C GLN A 108 7.49 -3.81 59.68
N GLU A 109 7.81 -3.49 58.43
CA GLU A 109 9.15 -2.99 58.05
C GLU A 109 9.03 -1.85 57.02
N PRO A 110 9.94 -0.84 57.03
CA PRO A 110 9.77 0.35 56.19
C PRO A 110 10.36 0.19 54.78
N LEU A 111 9.51 -0.01 53.77
CA LEU A 111 9.86 -0.13 52.34
C LEU A 111 10.48 1.14 51.68
N THR A 112 10.89 2.14 52.47
CA THR A 112 11.28 3.48 52.00
C THR A 112 12.71 3.55 51.45
N SER A 113 13.65 2.72 51.93
CA SER A 113 15.08 2.86 51.63
C SER A 113 15.51 2.33 50.24
N MET A 114 14.75 1.40 49.65
CA MET A 114 15.06 0.85 48.33
C MET A 114 14.47 1.70 47.19
N ARG A 115 13.25 2.25 47.36
CA ARG A 115 12.60 3.11 46.35
C ARG A 115 13.41 4.37 46.05
N ARG A 116 13.98 5.04 47.07
CA ARG A 116 14.90 6.19 46.90
C ARG A 116 16.12 5.85 46.03
N ARG A 117 16.72 4.66 46.20
CA ARG A 117 17.91 4.21 45.44
C ARG A 117 17.62 3.70 44.02
N ALA A 118 16.35 3.63 43.61
CA ALA A 118 15.97 3.42 42.22
C ALA A 118 15.80 4.75 41.47
N LEU A 119 15.09 5.71 42.06
CA LEU A 119 14.82 7.02 41.45
C LEU A 119 16.10 7.84 41.21
N LEU A 120 17.00 7.91 42.19
CA LEU A 120 18.27 8.66 42.07
C LEU A 120 19.16 8.17 40.92
N ARG A 121 19.13 6.86 40.60
CA ARG A 121 19.88 6.29 39.46
C ARG A 121 19.23 6.54 38.10
N LYS A 122 17.98 6.99 38.07
CA LYS A 122 17.25 7.40 36.84
C LYS A 122 17.43 8.90 36.55
N ALA A 123 17.66 9.72 37.59
CA ALA A 123 18.00 11.14 37.46
C ALA A 123 19.43 11.36 36.95
N SER A 124 20.37 10.45 37.26
CA SER A 124 21.79 10.59 36.92
C SER A 124 22.18 10.25 35.47
N SER A 125 21.22 10.07 34.56
CA SER A 125 21.45 9.60 33.18
C SER A 125 20.87 10.50 32.08
N LEU A 126 20.52 11.75 32.40
CA LEU A 126 19.99 12.74 31.45
C LEU A 126 20.72 14.09 31.63
N PRO A 127 20.87 14.90 30.56
CA PRO A 127 21.61 16.17 30.62
C PRO A 127 20.88 17.23 31.46
N PRO A 128 21.61 18.06 32.22
CA PRO A 128 21.02 18.97 33.20
C PRO A 128 20.27 20.13 32.54
N THR A 129 18.96 20.15 32.69
CA THR A 129 18.07 21.28 32.34
C THR A 129 17.03 21.43 33.44
N THR A 130 16.69 22.68 33.79
CA THR A 130 15.95 23.04 35.02
C THR A 130 14.59 22.33 35.15
N ALA A 131 13.92 22.09 34.02
CA ALA A 131 12.64 21.37 33.96
C ALA A 131 12.71 19.93 34.51
N HIS A 132 13.83 19.22 34.35
CA HIS A 132 13.96 17.83 34.81
C HIS A 132 14.08 17.73 36.34
N ILE A 133 14.66 18.74 36.99
CA ILE A 133 14.75 18.82 38.46
C ILE A 133 13.37 19.12 39.05
N LEU A 134 12.62 20.03 38.44
CA LEU A 134 11.22 20.32 38.81
C LEU A 134 10.31 19.09 38.64
N SER A 135 10.41 18.37 37.51
CA SER A 135 9.64 17.15 37.29
C SER A 135 9.93 16.06 38.34
N ALA A 136 11.20 15.86 38.71
CA ALA A 136 11.59 14.91 39.75
C ALA A 136 11.10 15.30 41.16
N LEU A 137 10.89 16.60 41.43
CA LEU A 137 10.26 17.08 42.66
C LEU A 137 8.73 16.90 42.64
N LEU A 138 8.08 17.02 41.47
CA LEU A 138 6.64 16.84 41.30
C LEU A 138 6.19 15.37 41.34
N GLU A 139 6.97 14.43 40.79
CA GLU A 139 6.67 12.98 40.91
C GLU A 139 6.85 12.45 42.36
N SER A 140 7.57 13.18 43.20
CA SER A 140 7.75 12.86 44.62
C SER A 140 6.48 13.16 45.42
N ARG A 141 5.48 12.27 45.34
CA ARG A 141 4.26 12.31 46.17
C ARG A 141 4.56 12.22 47.68
N VAL A 142 4.90 13.36 48.27
CA VAL A 142 4.72 13.64 49.69
C VAL A 142 3.24 13.92 49.90
N ASN A 143 2.57 13.18 50.78
CA ASN A 143 1.26 13.58 51.26
C ASN A 143 1.44 14.81 52.16
N ILE A 144 1.20 16.00 51.60
CA ILE A 144 1.04 17.23 52.36
C ILE A 144 -0.28 17.11 53.14
N PRO A 145 -0.32 17.42 54.45
CA PRO A 145 -1.54 17.28 55.24
C PRO A 145 -2.63 18.25 54.75
N GLN A 146 -3.86 17.74 54.61
CA GLN A 146 -5.03 18.57 54.31
C GLN A 146 -5.43 19.37 55.55
N TYR A 147 -5.25 20.69 55.52
CA TYR A 147 -5.84 21.62 56.46
C TYR A 147 -6.90 22.48 55.75
N PRO A 148 -8.18 22.45 56.17
CA PRO A 148 -9.19 23.34 55.64
C PRO A 148 -9.09 24.75 56.25
N SER A 149 -9.59 25.75 55.50
CA SER A 149 -9.80 27.15 55.90
C SER A 149 -8.57 28.04 56.20
N THR A 150 -7.43 27.52 56.66
CA THR A 150 -6.30 28.37 57.13
C THR A 150 -5.37 28.88 56.01
N ALA A 151 -5.69 28.69 54.72
CA ALA A 151 -4.76 28.90 53.61
C ALA A 151 -4.42 30.37 53.31
N VAL A 152 -5.26 31.32 53.75
CA VAL A 152 -4.99 32.77 53.64
C VAL A 152 -4.32 33.27 54.92
N ASP A 153 -4.82 32.87 56.09
CA ASP A 153 -4.23 33.22 57.40
C ASP A 153 -2.77 32.76 57.51
N TYR A 154 -2.46 31.57 56.97
CA TYR A 154 -1.09 31.05 56.90
C TYR A 154 -0.19 31.92 55.99
N LYS A 155 -0.74 32.58 54.97
CA LYS A 155 0.02 33.51 54.11
C LYS A 155 0.26 34.85 54.79
N TYR A 156 -0.70 35.36 55.57
CA TYR A 156 -0.44 36.51 56.46
C TYR A 156 0.59 36.17 57.54
N TYR A 157 0.48 35.00 58.19
CA TYR A 157 1.48 34.52 59.14
C TYR A 157 2.88 34.42 58.53
N LEU A 158 3.01 33.82 57.34
CA LEU A 158 4.29 33.75 56.62
C LEU A 158 4.80 35.14 56.22
N LYS A 159 3.92 36.08 55.84
CA LYS A 159 4.32 37.48 55.53
C LYS A 159 4.97 38.15 56.76
N GLU A 160 4.41 37.94 57.95
CA GLU A 160 4.93 38.50 59.20
C GLU A 160 6.20 37.78 59.72
N HIS A 161 6.32 36.46 59.52
CA HIS A 161 7.33 35.63 60.19
C HIS A 161 8.46 35.11 59.26
N ASN A 162 8.23 35.01 57.94
CA ASN A 162 9.21 34.52 56.97
C ASN A 162 8.88 34.97 55.52
N GLU A 163 9.14 36.25 55.22
CA GLU A 163 8.88 36.87 53.90
C GLU A 163 9.38 36.04 52.69
N ARG A 164 10.50 35.33 52.86
CA ARG A 164 11.09 34.47 51.81
C ARG A 164 10.24 33.24 51.52
N GLU A 165 9.70 32.60 52.56
CA GLU A 165 8.83 31.43 52.43
C GLU A 165 7.43 31.84 51.95
N PHE A 166 6.92 32.98 52.42
CA PHE A 166 5.74 33.65 51.86
C PHE A 166 5.86 33.83 50.34
N PHE A 167 6.89 34.53 49.87
CA PHE A 167 7.09 34.81 48.44
C PHE A 167 7.20 33.52 47.60
N LEU A 168 7.96 32.53 48.09
CA LEU A 168 8.12 31.25 47.39
C LEU A 168 6.80 30.47 47.28
N GLU A 169 5.96 30.48 48.31
CA GLU A 169 4.66 29.80 48.29
C GLU A 169 3.67 30.49 47.35
N LEU A 170 3.66 31.83 47.27
CA LEU A 170 2.86 32.56 46.29
C LEU A 170 3.26 32.23 44.84
N VAL A 171 4.57 32.27 44.53
CA VAL A 171 5.10 31.92 43.20
C VAL A 171 4.81 30.47 42.84
N LYS A 172 4.88 29.55 43.81
CA LYS A 172 4.52 28.13 43.65
C LYS A 172 3.03 27.93 43.34
N ASP A 173 2.14 28.65 44.00
CA ASP A 173 0.68 28.52 43.79
C ASP A 173 0.21 29.01 42.42
N ILE A 174 0.87 30.03 41.85
CA ILE A 174 0.59 30.51 40.48
C ILE A 174 1.27 29.64 39.42
N SER A 175 2.50 29.15 39.66
CA SER A 175 3.26 28.38 38.67
C SER A 175 2.66 27.00 38.35
N ASN A 176 1.81 26.48 39.24
CA ASN A 176 1.10 25.22 39.06
C ASN A 176 -0.31 25.37 38.43
N ASP A 177 -0.73 26.59 38.08
CA ASP A 177 -2.06 26.85 37.51
C ASP A 177 -2.01 27.16 36.01
N LEU A 178 -2.63 26.29 35.21
CA LEU A 178 -2.73 26.43 33.75
C LEU A 178 -4.11 26.93 33.29
N VAL A 179 -5.04 27.18 34.21
CA VAL A 179 -6.37 27.69 33.88
C VAL A 179 -6.37 29.20 34.12
N LEU A 180 -6.32 29.98 33.03
CA LEU A 180 -6.18 31.44 33.07
C LEU A 180 -7.15 32.13 34.06
N THR A 181 -8.38 31.63 34.16
CA THR A 181 -9.40 32.06 35.12
C THR A 181 -8.96 31.86 36.58
N SER A 182 -8.57 30.63 36.96
CA SER A 182 -8.10 30.31 38.33
C SER A 182 -6.79 31.04 38.68
N LEU A 183 -5.87 31.08 37.71
CA LEU A 183 -4.61 31.80 37.83
C LEU A 183 -4.81 33.32 38.06
N SER A 184 -5.69 33.96 37.30
CA SER A 184 -5.98 35.39 37.43
C SER A 184 -6.55 35.74 38.80
N TYR A 185 -7.46 34.91 39.32
CA TYR A 185 -8.01 35.06 40.67
C TYR A 185 -6.92 34.93 41.76
N LYS A 186 -6.05 33.92 41.66
CA LYS A 186 -4.91 33.76 42.59
C LYS A 186 -3.98 34.98 42.57
N ILE A 187 -3.59 35.46 41.38
CA ILE A 187 -2.72 36.62 41.23
C ILE A 187 -3.35 37.85 41.92
N LEU A 188 -4.63 38.12 41.67
CA LEU A 188 -5.37 39.25 42.26
C LEU A 188 -5.36 39.18 43.81
N VAL A 189 -5.69 38.03 44.39
CA VAL A 189 -5.66 37.82 45.85
C VAL A 189 -4.24 38.01 46.40
N PHE A 190 -3.22 37.48 45.72
CA PHE A 190 -1.84 37.53 46.20
C PHE A 190 -1.27 38.95 46.14
N VAL A 191 -1.56 39.74 45.10
CA VAL A 191 -1.22 41.18 45.06
C VAL A 191 -1.87 41.92 46.24
N CYS A 192 -3.14 41.63 46.55
CA CYS A 192 -3.86 42.24 47.68
C CYS A 192 -3.15 42.02 49.02
N ILE A 193 -2.73 40.78 49.30
CA ILE A 193 -1.99 40.41 50.52
C ILE A 193 -0.58 41.03 50.52
N MET A 194 0.09 41.13 49.36
CA MET A 194 1.47 41.61 49.30
C MET A 194 1.62 43.10 49.62
N VAL A 195 0.74 43.97 49.11
CA VAL A 195 0.83 45.44 49.31
C VAL A 195 -0.20 46.00 50.31
N ASP A 196 -0.92 45.13 51.03
CA ASP A 196 -2.00 45.48 51.98
C ASP A 196 -3.09 46.37 51.37
N ALA A 197 -3.56 46.04 50.16
CA ALA A 197 -4.65 46.77 49.51
C ALA A 197 -6.03 46.34 50.04
N ASP A 198 -6.97 47.28 50.06
CA ASP A 198 -8.41 47.05 50.29
C ASP A 198 -9.01 46.26 49.10
N ARG A 199 -8.62 46.60 47.87
CA ARG A 199 -9.02 45.90 46.64
C ARG A 199 -7.90 45.80 45.62
N CYS A 200 -7.96 44.75 44.81
CA CYS A 200 -7.10 44.57 43.64
C CYS A 200 -7.92 44.21 42.40
N SER A 201 -7.41 44.55 41.23
CA SER A 201 -7.96 44.19 39.93
C SER A 201 -6.84 43.77 38.97
N LEU A 202 -7.16 42.88 38.03
CA LEU A 202 -6.23 42.36 37.04
C LEU A 202 -6.88 42.43 35.66
N PHE A 203 -6.22 43.13 34.74
CA PHE A 203 -6.63 43.25 33.34
C PHE A 203 -5.62 42.52 32.47
N LEU A 204 -6.09 41.68 31.56
CA LEU A 204 -5.25 40.98 30.58
C LEU A 204 -5.44 41.59 29.19
N VAL A 205 -4.40 41.53 28.36
CA VAL A 205 -4.49 42.02 26.98
C VAL A 205 -5.12 40.93 26.10
N GLU A 206 -6.26 41.25 25.49
CA GLU A 206 -6.91 40.45 24.45
C GLU A 206 -7.04 41.25 23.14
N GLY A 207 -7.15 40.55 22.02
CA GLY A 207 -7.26 41.13 20.68
C GLY A 207 -5.96 41.06 19.85
N PRO A 208 -6.03 41.26 18.52
CA PRO A 208 -4.86 41.28 17.64
C PRO A 208 -4.01 42.54 17.88
N ALA A 209 -2.74 42.51 17.47
CA ALA A 209 -1.80 43.63 17.68
C ALA A 209 -2.34 45.00 17.24
N ASN A 210 -3.11 45.06 16.15
CA ASN A 210 -3.67 46.28 15.58
C ASN A 210 -4.93 46.79 16.33
N LYS A 211 -5.47 46.02 17.30
CA LYS A 211 -6.66 46.34 18.09
C LYS A 211 -6.62 45.65 19.45
N LYS A 212 -5.58 45.97 20.24
CA LYS A 212 -5.43 45.51 21.63
C LYS A 212 -6.55 46.12 22.51
N THR A 213 -7.08 45.33 23.43
CA THR A 213 -8.02 45.76 24.48
C THR A 213 -7.67 45.10 25.80
N LEU A 214 -7.88 45.80 26.91
CA LEU A 214 -7.69 45.27 28.25
C LEU A 214 -9.00 44.65 28.74
N VAL A 215 -8.98 43.39 29.15
CA VAL A 215 -10.16 42.64 29.60
C VAL A 215 -9.91 42.12 31.02
N SER A 216 -10.79 42.46 31.96
CA SER A 216 -10.87 41.78 33.26
C SER A 216 -12.10 40.89 33.31
N LYS A 217 -11.93 39.69 33.88
CA LYS A 217 -12.98 38.66 34.06
C LYS A 217 -13.30 38.44 35.55
N PHE A 218 -12.76 39.33 36.40
CA PHE A 218 -12.91 39.34 37.85
C PHE A 218 -13.01 40.79 38.31
N PHE A 219 -14.22 41.36 38.24
CA PHE A 219 -14.48 42.67 38.79
C PHE A 219 -15.03 42.56 40.21
N ASP A 220 -14.11 42.72 41.16
CA ASP A 220 -14.31 42.83 42.61
C ASP A 220 -14.70 41.54 43.38
N VAL A 221 -14.11 41.37 44.57
CA VAL A 221 -14.11 40.14 45.35
C VAL A 221 -14.46 40.46 46.82
N HIS A 222 -15.77 40.43 47.11
CA HIS A 222 -16.41 40.62 48.43
C HIS A 222 -16.62 42.05 48.95
N ALA A 223 -17.44 42.83 48.25
CA ALA A 223 -18.53 43.56 48.90
C ALA A 223 -19.81 43.32 48.09
N GLY A 224 -20.85 42.73 48.71
CA GLY A 224 -21.98 42.17 47.96
C GLY A 224 -23.03 43.22 47.55
N THR A 225 -23.35 43.29 46.25
CA THR A 225 -24.66 43.66 45.67
C THR A 225 -24.71 43.22 44.19
N THR A 226 -25.91 43.20 43.60
CA THR A 226 -26.27 42.58 42.31
C THR A 226 -25.71 43.27 41.05
N VAL A 227 -25.52 42.46 40.00
CA VAL A 227 -25.02 42.78 38.65
C VAL A 227 -25.94 43.72 37.83
N LEU A 228 -25.33 44.53 36.94
CA LEU A 228 -25.91 44.92 35.65
C LEU A 228 -25.02 44.39 34.50
N PRO A 229 -25.56 43.65 33.51
CA PRO A 229 -24.75 42.81 32.63
C PRO A 229 -24.21 43.54 31.39
N SER A 230 -23.02 43.11 30.93
CA SER A 230 -22.59 43.37 29.55
C SER A 230 -23.40 42.53 28.56
N LEU A 231 -23.90 43.16 27.49
CA LEU A 231 -24.91 42.65 26.55
C LEU A 231 -24.48 41.45 25.66
N SER A 232 -23.31 40.85 25.89
CA SER A 232 -22.84 39.68 25.11
C SER A 232 -22.11 38.60 25.91
N LYS A 233 -21.67 38.89 27.14
CA LYS A 233 -21.15 37.98 28.18
C LYS A 233 -21.20 38.75 29.49
N SER A 234 -21.78 38.18 30.54
CA SER A 234 -22.28 38.94 31.69
C SER A 234 -21.23 39.69 32.51
N ASP A 235 -20.01 39.14 32.66
CA ASP A 235 -19.08 39.48 33.75
C ASP A 235 -17.68 39.96 33.29
N GLU A 236 -17.54 40.41 32.04
CA GLU A 236 -16.26 40.89 31.48
C GLU A 236 -16.23 42.43 31.36
N VAL A 237 -15.27 43.09 32.05
CA VAL A 237 -15.01 44.54 31.97
C VAL A 237 -13.93 44.81 30.94
N GLN A 238 -14.19 45.73 29.99
CA GLN A 238 -13.26 46.06 28.91
C GLN A 238 -12.80 47.52 28.98
N VAL A 239 -11.49 47.75 28.91
CA VAL A 239 -10.85 49.08 28.86
C VAL A 239 -10.10 49.24 27.53
N PRO A 240 -10.35 50.31 26.75
CA PRO A 240 -9.59 50.55 25.52
C PRO A 240 -8.11 50.85 25.78
N TRP A 241 -7.23 50.45 24.85
CA TRP A 241 -5.81 50.78 24.91
C TRP A 241 -5.56 52.29 25.04
N GLY A 242 -4.53 52.69 25.80
CA GLY A 242 -4.19 54.10 26.05
C GLY A 242 -5.18 54.91 26.89
N LYS A 243 -6.38 54.38 27.23
CA LYS A 243 -7.41 55.13 27.97
C LYS A 243 -7.40 54.89 29.48
N GLY A 244 -7.44 56.00 30.22
CA GLY A 244 -7.40 56.01 31.68
C GLY A 244 -6.06 55.54 32.25
N ILE A 245 -5.93 55.48 33.58
CA ILE A 245 -4.69 55.07 34.27
C ILE A 245 -4.22 53.66 33.80
N ILE A 246 -5.13 52.70 33.70
CA ILE A 246 -4.82 51.31 33.33
C ILE A 246 -4.38 51.22 31.86
N GLY A 247 -5.06 51.92 30.95
CA GLY A 247 -4.68 51.98 29.54
C GLY A 247 -3.35 52.71 29.30
N TYR A 248 -3.07 53.77 30.06
CA TYR A 248 -1.77 54.45 30.05
C TYR A 248 -0.64 53.51 30.47
N VAL A 249 -0.80 52.78 31.58
CA VAL A 249 0.17 51.79 32.08
C VAL A 249 0.41 50.67 31.07
N ALA A 250 -0.64 50.19 30.39
CA ALA A 250 -0.53 49.18 29.35
C ALA A 250 0.21 49.69 28.09
N GLU A 251 0.01 50.95 27.73
CA GLU A 251 0.60 51.58 26.55
C GLU A 251 2.08 51.98 26.73
N HIS A 252 2.44 52.48 27.92
CA HIS A 252 3.77 53.02 28.19
C HIS A 252 4.71 52.04 28.91
N GLY A 253 4.18 50.98 29.54
CA GLY A 253 4.98 50.05 30.35
C GLY A 253 5.50 50.65 31.65
N GLU A 254 4.98 51.82 32.06
CA GLU A 254 5.41 52.54 33.25
C GLU A 254 4.59 52.19 34.51
N THR A 255 5.23 52.23 35.68
CA THR A 255 4.56 52.04 36.98
C THR A 255 3.99 53.36 37.48
N VAL A 256 2.70 53.37 37.81
CA VAL A 256 1.97 54.56 38.28
C VAL A 256 1.51 54.37 39.72
N ASN A 257 2.04 55.19 40.63
CA ASN A 257 1.61 55.29 42.03
C ASN A 257 0.97 56.67 42.26
N ILE A 258 -0.32 56.69 42.60
CA ILE A 258 -1.11 57.92 42.75
C ILE A 258 -1.61 58.01 44.20
N PRO A 259 -1.31 59.10 44.93
CA PRO A 259 -1.70 59.26 46.33
C PRO A 259 -3.14 59.75 46.54
N ASP A 260 -3.70 60.53 45.59
CA ASP A 260 -5.11 60.91 45.52
C ASP A 260 -5.59 60.81 44.05
N ALA A 261 -6.40 59.80 43.76
CA ALA A 261 -6.94 59.52 42.43
C ALA A 261 -7.79 60.66 41.87
N TYR A 262 -8.45 61.45 42.74
CA TYR A 262 -9.26 62.59 42.31
C TYR A 262 -8.41 63.81 41.88
N GLN A 263 -7.08 63.75 42.00
CA GLN A 263 -6.15 64.75 41.44
C GLN A 263 -5.49 64.31 40.13
N ASP A 264 -5.60 63.05 39.72
CA ASP A 264 -4.99 62.56 38.47
C ASP A 264 -5.97 62.74 37.30
N HIS A 265 -5.56 63.51 36.30
CA HIS A 265 -6.39 63.83 35.12
C HIS A 265 -6.72 62.62 34.21
N ARG A 266 -6.19 61.42 34.52
CA ARG A 266 -6.45 60.14 33.83
C ARG A 266 -7.43 59.25 34.61
N PHE A 267 -7.84 59.66 35.81
CA PHE A 267 -8.87 58.96 36.59
C PHE A 267 -10.27 59.25 36.03
N SER A 268 -11.18 58.28 36.17
CA SER A 268 -12.62 58.49 35.94
C SER A 268 -13.37 58.01 37.18
N ASP A 269 -14.20 58.88 37.74
CA ASP A 269 -15.02 58.60 38.91
C ASP A 269 -16.36 57.94 38.55
N GLU A 270 -16.59 57.59 37.28
CA GLU A 270 -17.80 56.90 36.79
C GLU A 270 -18.03 55.55 37.51
N ILE A 271 -16.95 54.80 37.77
CA ILE A 271 -17.00 53.50 38.45
C ILE A 271 -17.18 53.67 39.97
N ASP A 272 -16.51 54.65 40.59
CA ASP A 272 -16.74 55.03 42.00
C ASP A 272 -18.21 55.43 42.22
N LYS A 273 -18.78 56.25 41.32
CA LYS A 273 -20.20 56.65 41.34
C LYS A 273 -21.17 55.48 41.18
N LEU A 274 -20.85 54.52 40.32
CA LEU A 274 -21.69 53.35 40.06
C LEU A 274 -21.66 52.32 41.19
N THR A 275 -20.51 52.15 41.84
CA THR A 275 -20.31 51.15 42.91
C THR A 275 -20.55 51.70 44.32
N GLY A 276 -20.51 53.02 44.51
CA GLY A 276 -20.53 53.67 45.82
C GLY A 276 -19.22 53.53 46.61
N TYR A 277 -18.20 52.88 46.03
CA TYR A 277 -16.86 52.78 46.58
C TYR A 277 -16.06 54.06 46.27
N LYS A 278 -15.11 54.41 47.15
CA LYS A 278 -14.23 55.56 46.92
C LYS A 278 -12.77 55.13 46.78
N THR A 279 -12.25 55.28 45.57
CA THR A 279 -10.85 55.21 45.22
C THR A 279 -10.11 56.42 45.79
N LYS A 280 -9.06 56.19 46.59
CA LYS A 280 -8.18 57.22 47.16
C LYS A 280 -6.77 57.06 46.60
N SER A 281 -6.08 55.98 46.96
CA SER A 281 -4.73 55.70 46.48
C SER A 281 -4.72 54.52 45.49
N LEU A 282 -3.85 54.59 44.48
CA LEU A 282 -3.73 53.59 43.42
C LEU A 282 -2.27 53.24 43.15
N LEU A 283 -1.95 51.94 43.09
CA LEU A 283 -0.68 51.43 42.57
C LEU A 283 -0.99 50.54 41.36
N CYS A 284 -0.64 51.01 40.16
CA CYS A 284 -0.87 50.30 38.90
C CYS A 284 0.48 49.93 38.26
N MET A 285 0.65 48.64 37.93
CA MET A 285 1.89 48.10 37.38
C MET A 285 1.63 47.15 36.20
N PRO A 286 2.44 47.24 35.12
CA PRO A 286 2.32 46.34 33.98
C PRO A 286 2.90 44.96 34.27
N ILE A 287 2.31 43.94 33.66
CA ILE A 287 2.80 42.56 33.64
C ILE A 287 3.41 42.28 32.28
N HIS A 288 4.70 41.97 32.26
CA HIS A 288 5.44 41.66 31.03
C HIS A 288 5.54 40.16 30.77
N ASN A 289 5.55 39.74 29.50
CA ASN A 289 5.97 38.39 29.11
C ASN A 289 7.51 38.25 29.12
N SER A 290 8.00 37.07 28.71
CA SER A 290 9.44 36.79 28.52
C SER A 290 10.15 37.73 27.55
N ASP A 291 9.41 38.31 26.61
CA ASP A 291 9.89 39.07 25.47
C ASP A 291 9.80 40.58 25.70
N GLY A 292 9.31 41.00 26.88
CA GLY A 292 9.19 42.39 27.31
C GLY A 292 7.88 43.09 26.91
N GLU A 293 6.93 42.41 26.27
CA GLU A 293 5.63 42.98 25.96
C GLU A 293 4.70 43.00 27.18
N VAL A 294 3.91 44.07 27.33
CA VAL A 294 2.84 44.12 28.34
C VAL A 294 1.68 43.19 27.92
N ILE A 295 1.46 42.15 28.72
CA ILE A 295 0.36 41.17 28.56
C ILE A 295 -0.80 41.38 29.56
N GLY A 296 -0.63 42.30 30.51
CA GLY A 296 -1.68 42.69 31.45
C GLY A 296 -1.25 43.84 32.36
N VAL A 297 -2.17 44.30 33.20
CA VAL A 297 -1.94 45.33 34.22
C VAL A 297 -2.56 44.87 35.53
N ALA A 298 -1.76 44.85 36.60
CA ALA A 298 -2.23 44.69 37.97
C ALA A 298 -2.47 46.08 38.58
N GLN A 299 -3.60 46.25 39.25
CA GLN A 299 -3.95 47.46 39.98
C GLN A 299 -4.30 47.10 41.42
N ALA A 300 -3.69 47.80 42.36
CA ALA A 300 -4.01 47.78 43.78
C ALA A 300 -4.63 49.12 44.19
N ILE A 301 -5.66 49.07 45.04
CA ILE A 301 -6.53 50.21 45.38
C ILE A 301 -6.65 50.33 46.89
N ASN A 302 -6.47 51.54 47.41
CA ASN A 302 -6.55 51.93 48.82
C ASN A 302 -5.66 51.08 49.76
N LYS A 303 -4.48 51.59 50.14
CA LYS A 303 -3.65 50.87 51.13
C LYS A 303 -4.26 50.89 52.53
N SER A 304 -4.26 49.73 53.17
CA SER A 304 -4.69 49.48 54.54
C SER A 304 -3.51 49.41 55.52
N PRO A 305 -3.74 49.67 56.82
CA PRO A 305 -4.97 50.22 57.41
C PRO A 305 -5.12 51.73 57.15
N ASN A 306 -6.34 52.25 57.34
CA ASN A 306 -6.70 53.68 57.38
C ASN A 306 -6.46 54.52 56.10
N GLY A 307 -6.19 53.92 54.94
CA GLY A 307 -6.00 54.68 53.69
C GLY A 307 -4.61 55.30 53.58
N ALA A 308 -3.58 54.51 53.86
CA ALA A 308 -2.19 54.89 53.68
C ALA A 308 -1.84 55.12 52.20
N LEU A 309 -0.64 55.66 51.97
CA LEU A 309 -0.04 55.75 50.64
C LEU A 309 0.80 54.52 50.36
N PHE A 310 0.79 54.03 49.12
CA PHE A 310 1.68 52.95 48.69
C PHE A 310 3.13 53.45 48.68
N THR A 311 4.03 52.69 49.28
CA THR A 311 5.44 53.03 49.47
C THR A 311 6.31 52.55 48.30
N GLU A 312 7.55 53.05 48.23
CA GLU A 312 8.53 52.49 47.30
C GLU A 312 8.90 51.03 47.61
N ASP A 313 8.60 50.51 48.81
CA ASP A 313 8.79 49.10 49.15
C ASP A 313 7.63 48.22 48.66
N ASP A 314 6.38 48.70 48.72
CA ASP A 314 5.23 48.03 48.08
C ASP A 314 5.48 47.84 46.58
N LYS A 315 5.99 48.90 45.94
CA LYS A 315 6.38 48.93 44.54
C LYS A 315 7.51 47.93 44.24
N LYS A 316 8.57 47.84 45.06
CA LYS A 316 9.63 46.82 44.91
C LYS A 316 9.07 45.39 45.05
N VAL A 317 8.24 45.15 46.06
CA VAL A 317 7.62 43.84 46.35
C VAL A 317 6.75 43.39 45.17
N LEU A 318 5.94 44.29 44.63
CA LEU A 318 5.13 44.01 43.43
C LEU A 318 6.00 43.86 42.17
N GLN A 319 7.03 44.68 41.99
CA GLN A 319 8.01 44.59 40.89
C GLN A 319 8.77 43.25 40.87
N MET A 320 9.05 42.66 42.03
CA MET A 320 9.65 41.33 42.13
C MET A 320 8.65 40.20 41.78
N TYR A 321 7.35 40.41 42.02
CA TYR A 321 6.32 39.38 41.88
C TYR A 321 5.69 39.30 40.48
N LEU A 322 5.43 40.43 39.84
CA LEU A 322 4.76 40.46 38.53
C LEU A 322 5.51 39.75 37.38
N PRO A 323 6.85 39.64 37.34
CA PRO A 323 7.54 38.80 36.36
C PRO A 323 7.15 37.32 36.45
N PHE A 324 6.94 36.78 37.65
CA PHE A 324 6.46 35.40 37.84
C PHE A 324 5.00 35.24 37.40
N CYS A 325 4.18 36.27 37.64
CA CYS A 325 2.81 36.35 37.11
C CYS A 325 2.81 36.34 35.57
N GLY A 326 3.71 37.09 34.94
CA GLY A 326 3.84 37.16 33.49
C GLY A 326 4.22 35.82 32.86
N ILE A 327 5.17 35.10 33.45
CA ILE A 327 5.53 33.74 33.04
C ILE A 327 4.33 32.79 33.20
N ALA A 328 3.63 32.81 34.34
CA ALA A 328 2.48 31.94 34.59
C ALA A 328 1.31 32.23 33.61
N ILE A 329 0.98 33.50 33.38
CA ILE A 329 -0.09 33.92 32.44
C ILE A 329 0.27 33.49 31.01
N SER A 330 1.51 33.72 30.58
CA SER A 330 1.99 33.29 29.26
C SER A 330 1.86 31.77 29.08
N ASN A 331 2.26 30.99 30.09
CA ASN A 331 2.13 29.53 30.07
C ASN A 331 0.67 29.05 30.02
N ALA A 332 -0.23 29.68 30.77
CA ALA A 332 -1.66 29.36 30.75
C ALA A 332 -2.32 29.72 29.39
N GLN A 333 -1.96 30.86 28.79
CA GLN A 333 -2.41 31.27 27.45
C GLN A 333 -1.91 30.31 26.37
N LEU A 334 -0.61 29.96 26.39
CA LEU A 334 -0.01 28.98 25.46
C LEU A 334 -0.64 27.60 25.61
N PHE A 335 -0.90 27.14 26.85
CA PHE A 335 -1.57 25.86 27.09
C PHE A 335 -3.01 25.85 26.56
N ALA A 336 -3.79 26.94 26.78
CA ALA A 336 -5.14 27.06 26.25
C ALA A 336 -5.18 27.07 24.70
N ALA A 337 -4.25 27.79 24.06
CA ALA A 337 -4.13 27.81 22.60
C ALA A 337 -3.73 26.44 22.04
N SER A 338 -2.70 25.81 22.63
CA SER A 338 -2.25 24.45 22.27
C SER A 338 -3.38 23.42 22.44
N ARG A 339 -4.16 23.53 23.51
CA ARG A 339 -5.30 22.64 23.76
C ARG A 339 -6.40 22.79 22.72
N LYS A 340 -6.73 24.02 22.31
CA LYS A 340 -7.70 24.29 21.24
C LYS A 340 -7.29 23.64 19.92
N GLU A 341 -6.02 23.76 19.55
CA GLU A 341 -5.48 23.13 18.34
C GLU A 341 -5.39 21.60 18.44
N TYR A 342 -5.13 21.05 19.62
CA TYR A 342 -5.20 19.60 19.86
C TYR A 342 -6.63 19.06 19.71
N ASP A 343 -7.63 19.71 20.31
CA ASP A 343 -9.02 19.30 20.17
C ASP A 343 -9.53 19.45 18.71
N ARG A 344 -9.09 20.49 17.98
CA ARG A 344 -9.33 20.66 16.53
C ARG A 344 -8.70 19.52 15.71
N SER A 345 -7.45 19.16 16.02
CA SER A 345 -6.73 18.09 15.33
C SER A 345 -7.33 16.71 15.61
N ARG A 346 -7.82 16.46 16.83
CA ARG A 346 -8.49 15.20 17.17
C ARG A 346 -9.81 15.04 16.42
N ALA A 347 -10.62 16.10 16.30
CA ALA A 347 -11.88 16.05 15.56
C ALA A 347 -11.67 15.64 14.08
N LEU A 348 -10.60 16.15 13.43
CA LEU A 348 -10.23 15.73 12.07
C LEU A 348 -9.79 14.25 12.01
N LEU A 349 -9.05 13.75 13.01
CA LEU A 349 -8.64 12.34 13.07
C LEU A 349 -9.79 11.37 13.37
N GLU A 350 -10.79 11.79 14.16
CA GLU A 350 -12.02 11.03 14.39
C GLU A 350 -12.79 10.85 13.06
N VAL A 351 -12.93 11.91 12.26
CA VAL A 351 -13.52 11.86 10.90
C VAL A 351 -12.74 10.94 9.97
N VAL A 352 -11.40 10.99 10.00
CA VAL A 352 -10.56 10.08 9.19
C VAL A 352 -10.84 8.62 9.53
N ASN A 353 -10.93 8.24 10.81
CA ASN A 353 -11.22 6.85 11.17
C ASN A 353 -12.61 6.39 10.64
N ASP A 354 -13.66 7.20 10.81
CA ASP A 354 -15.01 6.89 10.30
C ASP A 354 -15.06 6.72 8.77
N LEU A 355 -14.26 7.51 8.04
CA LEU A 355 -14.14 7.49 6.58
C LEU A 355 -13.48 6.20 6.05
N PHE A 356 -12.49 5.68 6.78
CA PHE A 356 -11.73 4.50 6.37
C PHE A 356 -12.33 3.17 6.87
N GLU A 357 -13.33 3.19 7.76
CA GLU A 357 -13.95 1.96 8.29
C GLU A 357 -14.98 1.32 7.33
N GLU A 358 -15.77 2.08 6.57
CA GLU A 358 -16.88 1.54 5.74
C GLU A 358 -16.78 1.91 4.25
N GLN A 359 -15.67 1.53 3.59
CA GLN A 359 -15.36 1.87 2.19
C GLN A 359 -16.18 1.12 1.10
N THR A 360 -17.32 0.51 1.44
CA THR A 360 -18.04 -0.41 0.53
C THR A 360 -19.24 0.20 -0.18
N ASP A 361 -19.67 1.40 0.24
CA ASP A 361 -20.88 2.08 -0.24
C ASP A 361 -20.71 3.60 -0.20
N LEU A 362 -20.70 4.22 -1.38
CA LEU A 362 -20.51 5.67 -1.56
C LEU A 362 -21.57 6.49 -0.82
N GLU A 363 -22.83 6.04 -0.81
CA GLU A 363 -23.94 6.83 -0.29
C GLU A 363 -23.91 6.89 1.25
N LYS A 364 -23.55 5.79 1.91
CA LYS A 364 -23.34 5.77 3.37
C LYS A 364 -22.19 6.66 3.79
N ILE A 365 -21.06 6.63 3.07
CA ILE A 365 -19.89 7.44 3.39
C ILE A 365 -20.22 8.92 3.24
N VAL A 366 -20.91 9.32 2.18
CA VAL A 366 -21.35 10.70 1.99
C VAL A 366 -22.33 11.13 3.08
N ARG A 367 -23.28 10.27 3.50
CA ARG A 367 -24.13 10.56 4.68
C ARG A 367 -23.32 10.71 5.98
N LYS A 368 -22.31 9.86 6.25
CA LYS A 368 -21.40 10.02 7.41
C LYS A 368 -20.63 11.34 7.36
N ILE A 369 -20.08 11.68 6.19
CA ILE A 369 -19.39 12.96 5.92
C ILE A 369 -20.29 14.13 6.32
N MET A 370 -21.50 14.21 5.77
CA MET A 370 -22.38 15.35 5.99
C MET A 370 -22.80 15.50 7.45
N HIS A 371 -23.04 14.39 8.15
CA HIS A 371 -23.36 14.41 9.58
C HIS A 371 -22.19 14.89 10.45
N ARG A 372 -20.95 14.51 10.09
CA ARG A 372 -19.74 15.03 10.74
C ARG A 372 -19.48 16.49 10.41
N ALA A 373 -19.63 16.92 9.15
CA ALA A 373 -19.51 18.32 8.73
C ALA A 373 -20.48 19.22 9.52
N GLN A 374 -21.74 18.78 9.62
CA GLN A 374 -22.78 19.49 10.37
C GLN A 374 -22.49 19.57 11.87
N THR A 375 -21.92 18.52 12.48
CA THR A 375 -21.53 18.54 13.89
C THR A 375 -20.31 19.45 14.13
N LEU A 376 -19.36 19.46 13.19
CA LEU A 376 -18.11 20.22 13.25
C LEU A 376 -18.35 21.74 13.11
N LEU A 377 -19.11 22.15 12.10
CA LEU A 377 -19.36 23.55 11.73
C LEU A 377 -20.69 24.10 12.30
N LYS A 378 -21.51 23.24 12.92
CA LYS A 378 -22.80 23.59 13.54
C LYS A 378 -23.72 24.32 12.57
N CYS A 379 -23.99 23.73 11.41
CA CYS A 379 -24.86 24.30 10.37
C CYS A 379 -26.30 23.73 10.38
N GLU A 380 -27.24 24.46 9.76
CA GLU A 380 -28.64 24.03 9.59
C GLU A 380 -28.79 22.99 8.48
N ARG A 381 -28.03 23.10 7.38
CA ARG A 381 -27.97 22.11 6.29
C ARG A 381 -26.55 21.83 5.84
N CYS A 382 -26.33 20.62 5.32
CA CYS A 382 -25.13 20.25 4.56
C CYS A 382 -25.54 19.49 3.29
N SER A 383 -24.89 19.80 2.16
CA SER A 383 -25.05 19.10 0.89
C SER A 383 -23.70 18.70 0.30
N VAL A 384 -23.70 17.61 -0.48
CA VAL A 384 -22.54 17.12 -1.24
C VAL A 384 -23.02 16.77 -2.64
N GLN A 385 -22.33 17.29 -3.66
CA GLN A 385 -22.69 17.09 -5.07
C GLN A 385 -21.47 16.53 -5.80
N LEU A 386 -21.63 15.40 -6.50
CA LEU A 386 -20.55 14.69 -7.19
C LEU A 386 -20.68 14.82 -8.70
N LEU A 387 -19.56 15.08 -9.38
CA LEU A 387 -19.51 15.31 -10.82
C LEU A 387 -19.83 14.05 -11.64
N GLU A 388 -20.39 14.25 -12.84
CA GLU A 388 -20.67 13.19 -13.81
C GLU A 388 -19.40 12.71 -14.52
N ASP A 389 -18.61 13.67 -14.99
CA ASP A 389 -17.37 13.46 -15.71
C ASP A 389 -16.36 14.51 -15.22
N ILE A 390 -15.16 14.06 -14.87
CA ILE A 390 -14.06 14.86 -14.32
C ILE A 390 -13.26 15.51 -15.48
N GLU A 391 -13.38 14.98 -16.70
CA GLU A 391 -12.70 15.46 -17.91
C GLU A 391 -13.61 16.36 -18.78
N SER A 392 -14.91 16.42 -18.47
CA SER A 392 -15.88 17.29 -19.14
C SER A 392 -15.64 18.77 -18.81
N PRO A 393 -15.56 19.67 -19.81
CA PRO A 393 -15.52 21.12 -19.58
C PRO A 393 -16.87 21.71 -19.16
N VAL A 394 -17.96 20.92 -19.20
CA VAL A 394 -19.29 21.32 -18.72
C VAL A 394 -19.52 20.66 -17.36
N VAL A 395 -19.64 21.48 -16.32
CA VAL A 395 -20.00 21.02 -14.97
C VAL A 395 -21.39 20.38 -15.00
N LYS A 396 -21.46 19.13 -14.55
CA LYS A 396 -22.70 18.38 -14.32
C LYS A 396 -22.54 17.50 -13.10
N PHE A 397 -23.59 17.39 -12.29
CA PHE A 397 -23.60 16.55 -11.09
C PHE A 397 -24.49 15.32 -11.31
N THR A 398 -23.94 14.11 -11.16
CA THR A 398 -24.70 12.85 -11.25
C THR A 398 -25.42 12.51 -9.94
N LYS A 399 -24.87 12.93 -8.80
CA LYS A 399 -25.43 12.64 -7.49
C LYS A 399 -25.35 13.86 -6.58
N SER A 400 -26.49 14.25 -6.04
CA SER A 400 -26.63 15.26 -5.00
C SER A 400 -27.18 14.59 -3.74
N PHE A 401 -26.56 14.88 -2.60
CA PHE A 401 -26.95 14.38 -1.29
C PHE A 401 -27.23 15.58 -0.39
N GLU A 402 -28.28 15.51 0.45
CA GLU A 402 -28.64 16.56 1.41
C GLU A 402 -28.83 16.00 2.83
N LEU A 403 -28.52 16.80 3.85
CA LEU A 403 -28.78 16.51 5.26
C LEU A 403 -29.24 17.78 6.00
N LEU A 404 -30.41 17.67 6.63
CA LEU A 404 -31.02 18.68 7.50
C LEU A 404 -30.61 18.47 8.96
N SER A 405 -30.46 19.57 9.72
CA SER A 405 -30.17 19.50 11.15
C SER A 405 -31.36 18.97 11.96
N PRO A 406 -31.18 18.00 12.88
CA PRO A 406 -32.23 17.56 13.80
C PRO A 406 -32.82 18.68 14.68
N LYS A 407 -32.11 19.81 14.82
CA LYS A 407 -32.61 21.00 15.54
C LYS A 407 -33.61 21.84 14.74
N CYS A 408 -33.68 21.64 13.42
CA CYS A 408 -34.61 22.31 12.52
C CYS A 408 -35.84 21.45 12.19
N SER A 409 -35.87 20.19 12.62
CA SER A 409 -36.91 19.20 12.26
C SER A 409 -37.87 18.90 13.42
N ALA A 410 -38.29 19.93 14.17
CA ALA A 410 -39.05 19.76 15.42
C ALA A 410 -40.44 19.10 15.23
N ASP A 411 -41.05 19.20 14.04
CA ASP A 411 -42.42 18.76 13.76
C ASP A 411 -42.52 17.50 12.87
N MET A 412 -41.49 16.64 12.79
CA MET A 412 -41.58 15.45 11.91
C MET A 412 -40.78 14.20 12.32
N GLU A 413 -40.96 13.68 13.55
CA GLU A 413 -40.31 12.45 14.03
C GLU A 413 -40.56 11.20 13.15
N ASN A 414 -41.65 11.14 12.36
CA ASN A 414 -41.91 10.04 11.43
C ASN A 414 -41.02 10.03 10.16
N SER A 415 -40.37 11.15 9.82
CA SER A 415 -39.64 11.30 8.54
C SER A 415 -38.31 10.52 8.46
N PHE A 416 -37.78 10.03 9.59
CA PHE A 416 -36.48 9.36 9.66
C PHE A 416 -36.43 7.97 8.97
N LYS A 417 -37.54 7.52 8.37
CA LYS A 417 -37.62 6.33 7.50
C LYS A 417 -38.13 6.61 6.08
N ASP A 418 -38.95 7.65 5.89
CA ASP A 418 -39.65 7.90 4.62
C ASP A 418 -38.90 8.83 3.64
N SER A 419 -37.82 9.47 4.05
CA SER A 419 -36.91 10.20 3.15
C SER A 419 -36.06 9.30 2.23
N MET A 420 -36.43 8.03 2.09
CA MET A 420 -35.55 6.95 1.63
C MET A 420 -35.82 6.44 0.20
N GLU A 421 -36.93 6.79 -0.44
CA GLU A 421 -37.33 6.22 -1.76
C GLU A 421 -37.67 7.23 -2.87
N LYS A 422 -37.21 8.49 -2.78
CA LYS A 422 -37.25 9.43 -3.93
C LYS A 422 -35.87 9.66 -4.56
N SER A 423 -35.43 8.66 -5.31
CA SER A 423 -34.32 8.73 -6.28
C SER A 423 -34.67 9.46 -7.59
N SER A 424 -35.73 10.28 -7.57
CA SER A 424 -36.14 11.15 -8.67
C SER A 424 -35.52 12.53 -8.49
N TYR A 425 -35.15 13.19 -9.59
CA TYR A 425 -34.75 14.61 -9.61
C TYR A 425 -35.67 15.41 -8.67
N SER A 426 -35.09 16.02 -7.63
CA SER A 426 -35.84 16.79 -6.64
C SER A 426 -35.69 18.28 -6.94
N ASP A 427 -36.81 18.97 -7.09
CA ASP A 427 -36.95 20.29 -7.72
C ASP A 427 -36.44 21.48 -6.87
N TRP A 428 -35.32 21.32 -6.17
CA TRP A 428 -34.72 22.32 -5.28
C TRP A 428 -33.26 22.66 -5.61
N LEU A 429 -32.81 22.44 -6.86
CA LEU A 429 -31.50 22.89 -7.40
C LEU A 429 -31.41 24.43 -7.58
N ILE A 430 -32.04 25.13 -6.64
CA ILE A 430 -32.41 26.54 -6.55
C ILE A 430 -31.21 27.50 -6.52
N ASN A 431 -30.03 27.04 -6.11
CA ASN A 431 -28.81 27.85 -6.03
C ASN A 431 -27.56 27.10 -6.49
N ASN A 432 -27.69 26.37 -7.60
CA ASN A 432 -26.58 25.59 -8.18
C ASN A 432 -25.45 26.48 -8.75
N SER A 433 -25.70 27.77 -8.98
CA SER A 433 -24.72 28.77 -9.44
C SER A 433 -23.45 28.82 -8.60
N ILE A 434 -23.59 28.77 -7.26
CA ILE A 434 -22.46 28.80 -6.31
C ILE A 434 -21.68 27.48 -6.39
N ALA A 435 -22.38 26.36 -6.48
CA ALA A 435 -21.78 25.02 -6.61
C ALA A 435 -21.01 24.87 -7.93
N GLU A 436 -21.58 25.33 -9.04
CA GLU A 436 -20.97 25.31 -10.37
C GLU A 436 -19.77 26.26 -10.46
N LEU A 437 -19.83 27.43 -9.82
CA LEU A 437 -18.69 28.34 -9.69
C LEU A 437 -17.54 27.70 -8.89
N VAL A 438 -17.82 27.05 -7.77
CA VAL A 438 -16.79 26.37 -6.96
C VAL A 438 -16.21 25.16 -7.72
N ALA A 439 -17.05 24.40 -8.43
CA ALA A 439 -16.63 23.25 -9.24
C ALA A 439 -15.77 23.64 -10.46
N SER A 440 -16.00 24.82 -11.06
CA SER A 440 -15.27 25.30 -12.23
C SER A 440 -14.02 26.12 -11.89
N THR A 441 -14.02 26.85 -10.77
CA THR A 441 -12.86 27.66 -10.34
C THR A 441 -11.90 26.93 -9.41
N GLY A 442 -12.36 25.90 -8.69
CA GLY A 442 -11.58 25.25 -7.63
C GLY A 442 -11.30 26.15 -6.43
N LEU A 443 -12.02 27.27 -6.28
CA LEU A 443 -11.84 28.21 -5.17
C LEU A 443 -13.00 28.08 -4.15
N PRO A 444 -12.71 28.14 -2.83
CA PRO A 444 -13.74 28.16 -1.80
C PRO A 444 -14.52 29.48 -1.83
N VAL A 445 -15.82 29.42 -1.53
CA VAL A 445 -16.72 30.57 -1.49
C VAL A 445 -17.42 30.62 -0.12
N ASN A 446 -17.17 31.69 0.62
CA ASN A 446 -17.85 32.03 1.88
C ASN A 446 -18.66 33.31 1.68
N ILE A 447 -19.95 33.28 2.02
CA ILE A 447 -20.92 34.37 1.81
C ILE A 447 -21.62 34.64 3.15
N SER A 448 -21.39 35.84 3.69
CA SER A 448 -21.88 36.26 5.00
C SER A 448 -23.37 36.65 5.03
N ASP A 449 -23.87 37.14 3.90
CA ASP A 449 -25.29 37.45 3.64
C ASP A 449 -25.59 37.03 2.19
N ALA A 450 -26.40 35.99 2.03
CA ALA A 450 -26.71 35.43 0.72
C ALA A 450 -27.51 36.39 -0.16
N TYR A 451 -28.41 37.19 0.42
CA TYR A 451 -29.29 38.10 -0.32
C TYR A 451 -28.57 39.37 -0.80
N GLN A 452 -27.33 39.60 -0.36
CA GLN A 452 -26.45 40.65 -0.87
C GLN A 452 -25.45 40.16 -1.94
N ASP A 453 -25.36 38.86 -2.20
CA ASP A 453 -24.42 38.31 -3.19
C ASP A 453 -25.08 38.20 -4.58
N PRO A 454 -24.56 38.87 -5.63
CA PRO A 454 -25.17 38.87 -6.96
C PRO A 454 -25.07 37.51 -7.70
N ARG A 455 -24.47 36.49 -7.09
CA ARG A 455 -24.40 35.11 -7.61
C ARG A 455 -25.48 34.19 -7.02
N PHE A 456 -26.19 34.66 -6.00
CA PHE A 456 -27.24 33.93 -5.29
C PHE A 456 -28.61 34.27 -5.89
N ASP A 457 -29.38 33.24 -6.25
CA ASP A 457 -30.76 33.39 -6.71
C ASP A 457 -31.70 33.55 -5.50
N ALA A 458 -32.03 34.80 -5.21
CA ALA A 458 -32.92 35.19 -4.13
C ALA A 458 -34.41 35.04 -4.47
N GLU A 459 -34.79 34.83 -5.74
CA GLU A 459 -36.18 34.53 -6.12
C GLU A 459 -36.46 33.04 -5.86
N ALA A 460 -35.52 32.18 -6.27
CA ALA A 460 -35.60 30.74 -6.11
C ALA A 460 -35.60 30.31 -4.61
N ASP A 461 -34.83 30.98 -3.74
CA ASP A 461 -34.82 30.68 -2.28
C ASP A 461 -36.21 30.81 -1.63
N GLN A 462 -37.03 31.77 -2.09
CA GLN A 462 -38.35 32.05 -1.52
C GLN A 462 -39.35 30.91 -1.73
N PHE A 463 -39.18 30.10 -2.77
CA PHE A 463 -40.02 28.92 -3.02
C PHE A 463 -39.61 27.69 -2.18
N SER A 464 -38.43 27.69 -1.57
CA SER A 464 -37.88 26.51 -0.86
C SER A 464 -38.47 26.28 0.53
N GLY A 465 -39.11 27.30 1.13
CA GLY A 465 -39.56 27.30 2.52
C GLY A 465 -38.43 27.38 3.56
N PHE A 466 -37.17 27.59 3.14
CA PHE A 466 -36.00 27.69 4.03
C PHE A 466 -35.11 28.86 3.61
N HIS A 467 -35.03 29.87 4.46
CA HIS A 467 -34.29 31.09 4.15
C HIS A 467 -32.77 30.89 4.32
N ILE A 468 -32.03 30.94 3.21
CA ILE A 468 -30.57 30.91 3.23
C ILE A 468 -30.03 32.30 3.61
N ARG A 469 -29.24 32.33 4.69
CA ARG A 469 -28.65 33.54 5.28
C ARG A 469 -27.14 33.60 5.02
N SER A 470 -26.43 32.48 5.20
CA SER A 470 -24.99 32.38 4.96
C SER A 470 -24.60 31.07 4.30
N VAL A 471 -23.72 31.12 3.30
CA VAL A 471 -23.28 29.97 2.50
C VAL A 471 -21.77 29.80 2.62
N LEU A 472 -21.32 28.57 2.89
CA LEU A 472 -19.92 28.18 2.76
C LEU A 472 -19.83 26.95 1.86
N CYS A 473 -19.17 27.08 0.70
CA CYS A 473 -19.06 26.04 -0.32
C CYS A 473 -17.59 25.85 -0.71
N VAL A 474 -17.11 24.60 -0.75
CA VAL A 474 -15.71 24.25 -1.02
C VAL A 474 -15.60 23.05 -1.98
N PRO A 475 -14.55 23.00 -2.81
CA PRO A 475 -14.37 21.91 -3.78
C PRO A 475 -13.84 20.62 -3.12
N ILE A 476 -14.33 19.48 -3.61
CA ILE A 476 -13.87 18.14 -3.21
C ILE A 476 -12.82 17.67 -4.21
N TRP A 477 -11.62 17.35 -3.74
CA TRP A 477 -10.48 16.93 -4.57
C TRP A 477 -10.20 15.43 -4.45
N ASN A 478 -9.75 14.79 -5.54
CA ASN A 478 -9.14 13.46 -5.49
C ASN A 478 -7.62 13.52 -5.20
N SER A 479 -6.98 12.35 -5.13
CA SER A 479 -5.52 12.20 -4.95
C SER A 479 -4.66 12.82 -6.06
N ASN A 480 -5.27 13.15 -7.20
CA ASN A 480 -4.60 13.63 -8.41
C ASN A 480 -4.79 15.15 -8.59
N HIS A 481 -5.33 15.84 -7.57
CA HIS A 481 -5.72 17.26 -7.62
C HIS A 481 -6.75 17.60 -8.72
N GLN A 482 -7.63 16.66 -9.05
CA GLN A 482 -8.82 16.91 -9.85
C GLN A 482 -10.04 17.12 -8.93
N ILE A 483 -10.96 18.00 -9.32
CA ILE A 483 -12.22 18.20 -8.61
C ILE A 483 -13.15 17.03 -8.95
N ILE A 484 -13.77 16.42 -7.95
CA ILE A 484 -14.73 15.31 -8.09
C ILE A 484 -16.14 15.67 -7.62
N GLY A 485 -16.32 16.88 -7.09
CA GLY A 485 -17.56 17.36 -6.54
C GLY A 485 -17.37 18.64 -5.72
N VAL A 486 -18.44 19.08 -5.07
CA VAL A 486 -18.43 20.20 -4.11
C VAL A 486 -19.18 19.82 -2.84
N ALA A 487 -18.77 20.42 -1.72
CA ALA A 487 -19.43 20.29 -0.43
C ALA A 487 -19.86 21.67 0.05
N GLN A 488 -21.10 21.80 0.49
CA GLN A 488 -21.71 23.06 0.89
C GLN A 488 -22.36 22.91 2.27
N VAL A 489 -22.26 23.97 3.08
CA VAL A 489 -23.00 24.11 4.34
C VAL A 489 -23.74 25.44 4.36
N LEU A 490 -24.95 25.43 4.90
CA LEU A 490 -25.87 26.56 4.93
C LEU A 490 -26.23 26.89 6.38
N ASN A 491 -26.18 28.19 6.70
CA ASN A 491 -26.58 28.83 7.96
C ASN A 491 -25.93 28.26 9.23
N ARG A 492 -25.14 29.08 9.95
CA ARG A 492 -24.60 28.70 11.26
C ARG A 492 -25.70 28.75 12.34
N LEU A 493 -25.75 27.72 13.20
CA LEU A 493 -26.78 27.54 14.25
C LEU A 493 -26.72 28.59 15.38
N ASP A 494 -25.70 29.46 15.44
CA ASP A 494 -25.65 30.61 16.34
C ASP A 494 -26.13 31.92 15.68
N GLY A 495 -26.68 31.84 14.46
CA GLY A 495 -27.23 32.98 13.71
C GLY A 495 -26.19 33.90 13.07
N LYS A 496 -24.90 33.58 13.16
CA LYS A 496 -23.80 34.38 12.60
C LYS A 496 -23.29 33.80 11.27
N PRO A 497 -22.62 34.60 10.43
CA PRO A 497 -21.91 34.08 9.26
C PRO A 497 -20.75 33.16 9.67
N PHE A 498 -20.31 32.32 8.72
CA PHE A 498 -19.11 31.52 8.87
C PHE A 498 -17.85 32.40 8.80
N ASP A 499 -16.88 32.15 9.68
CA ASP A 499 -15.63 32.91 9.74
C ASP A 499 -14.43 32.20 9.07
N ASP A 500 -13.29 32.89 8.96
CA ASP A 500 -12.06 32.36 8.35
C ASP A 500 -11.59 31.04 9.00
N ALA A 501 -11.92 30.79 10.27
CA ALA A 501 -11.57 29.55 10.95
C ALA A 501 -12.56 28.43 10.63
N ASP A 502 -13.86 28.72 10.48
CA ASP A 502 -14.84 27.77 9.94
C ASP A 502 -14.47 27.35 8.51
N GLN A 503 -14.13 28.30 7.64
CA GLN A 503 -13.71 28.02 6.26
C GLN A 503 -12.48 27.10 6.22
N ARG A 504 -11.39 27.48 6.91
CA ARG A 504 -10.15 26.67 6.95
C ARG A 504 -10.35 25.29 7.57
N LEU A 505 -11.30 25.16 8.51
CA LEU A 505 -11.67 23.88 9.11
C LEU A 505 -12.47 23.01 8.12
N PHE A 506 -13.37 23.61 7.34
CA PHE A 506 -14.14 22.89 6.32
C PHE A 506 -13.28 22.45 5.13
N GLU A 507 -12.37 23.30 4.63
CA GLU A 507 -11.39 22.94 3.61
C GLU A 507 -10.55 21.72 4.05
N ALA A 508 -9.98 21.78 5.26
CA ALA A 508 -9.20 20.68 5.83
C ALA A 508 -10.01 19.39 5.99
N PHE A 509 -11.28 19.51 6.41
CA PHE A 509 -12.21 18.39 6.52
C PHE A 509 -12.54 17.78 5.15
N VAL A 510 -12.80 18.59 4.12
CA VAL A 510 -13.21 18.14 2.79
C VAL A 510 -12.06 17.46 2.02
N ILE A 511 -10.80 17.82 2.27
CA ILE A 511 -9.63 17.09 1.73
C ILE A 511 -9.68 15.61 2.13
N PHE A 512 -9.99 15.28 3.39
CA PHE A 512 -10.13 13.89 3.82
C PHE A 512 -11.36 13.21 3.20
N CYS A 513 -12.46 13.95 3.07
CA CYS A 513 -13.69 13.46 2.45
C CYS A 513 -13.47 13.07 0.98
N GLY A 514 -12.74 13.87 0.22
CA GLY A 514 -12.43 13.60 -1.19
C GLY A 514 -11.59 12.33 -1.38
N LEU A 515 -10.63 12.07 -0.48
CA LEU A 515 -9.89 10.80 -0.46
C LEU A 515 -10.81 9.60 -0.18
N GLY A 516 -11.71 9.70 0.79
CA GLY A 516 -12.68 8.63 1.12
C GLY A 516 -13.68 8.35 -0.02
N ILE A 517 -14.23 9.40 -0.61
CA ILE A 517 -15.13 9.34 -1.77
C ILE A 517 -14.42 8.70 -2.97
N ASN A 518 -13.23 9.19 -3.34
CA ASN A 518 -12.46 8.69 -4.49
C ASN A 518 -12.14 7.19 -4.35
N ASN A 519 -11.62 6.77 -3.19
CA ASN A 519 -11.31 5.36 -2.93
C ASN A 519 -12.54 4.45 -3.09
N THR A 520 -13.72 4.93 -2.70
CA THR A 520 -14.97 4.16 -2.76
C THR A 520 -15.52 4.08 -4.18
N ILE A 521 -15.42 5.17 -4.96
CA ILE A 521 -15.75 5.17 -6.40
C ILE A 521 -14.85 4.17 -7.15
N MET A 522 -13.54 4.19 -6.87
CA MET A 522 -12.59 3.22 -7.45
C MET A 522 -12.94 1.78 -7.06
N TYR A 523 -13.30 1.52 -5.80
CA TYR A 523 -13.67 0.18 -5.34
C TYR A 523 -14.96 -0.34 -6.01
N ASP A 524 -15.98 0.50 -6.17
CA ASP A 524 -17.20 0.17 -6.91
C ASP A 524 -16.94 -0.10 -8.40
N GLN A 525 -16.09 0.70 -9.05
CA GLN A 525 -15.65 0.45 -10.44
C GLN A 525 -14.90 -0.89 -10.60
N VAL A 526 -14.00 -1.22 -9.67
CA VAL A 526 -13.30 -2.52 -9.64
C VAL A 526 -14.29 -3.67 -9.43
N LYS A 527 -15.22 -3.53 -8.47
CA LYS A 527 -16.26 -4.53 -8.18
C LYS A 527 -17.18 -4.78 -9.38
N LYS A 528 -17.58 -3.72 -10.11
CA LYS A 528 -18.37 -3.81 -11.35
C LYS A 528 -17.59 -4.48 -12.48
N SER A 529 -16.30 -4.16 -12.63
CA SER A 529 -15.44 -4.79 -13.63
C SER A 529 -15.21 -6.28 -13.34
N TRP A 530 -15.03 -6.64 -12.06
CA TRP A 530 -14.89 -8.03 -11.63
C TRP A 530 -16.19 -8.83 -11.83
N ALA A 531 -17.36 -8.24 -11.57
CA ALA A 531 -18.65 -8.87 -11.88
C ALA A 531 -18.84 -9.11 -13.38
N LYS A 532 -18.48 -8.14 -14.24
CA LYS A 532 -18.46 -8.32 -15.71
C LYS A 532 -17.50 -9.45 -16.13
N GLN A 533 -16.32 -9.53 -15.51
CA GLN A 533 -15.34 -10.58 -15.78
C GLN A 533 -15.87 -11.97 -15.39
N SER A 534 -16.53 -12.10 -14.23
CA SER A 534 -17.15 -13.36 -13.80
C SER A 534 -18.18 -13.85 -14.83
N VAL A 535 -19.15 -12.99 -15.20
CA VAL A 535 -20.19 -13.35 -16.19
C VAL A 535 -19.58 -13.71 -17.55
N ALA A 536 -18.50 -13.02 -17.97
CA ALA A 536 -17.79 -13.38 -19.20
C ALA A 536 -17.11 -14.76 -19.11
N LEU A 537 -16.51 -15.11 -17.96
CA LEU A 537 -15.93 -16.43 -17.72
C LEU A 537 -16.99 -17.53 -17.65
N ASP A 538 -18.14 -17.27 -17.03
CA ASP A 538 -19.27 -18.21 -16.95
C ASP A 538 -19.82 -18.54 -18.36
N VAL A 539 -20.00 -17.51 -19.21
CA VAL A 539 -20.41 -17.66 -20.61
C VAL A 539 -19.35 -18.41 -21.43
N LEU A 540 -18.07 -18.10 -21.24
CA LEU A 540 -16.97 -18.83 -21.90
C LEU A 540 -16.94 -20.30 -21.45
N SER A 541 -17.16 -20.59 -20.17
CA SER A 541 -17.23 -21.95 -19.63
C SER A 541 -18.39 -22.75 -20.23
N TYR A 542 -19.57 -22.14 -20.37
CA TYR A 542 -20.71 -22.76 -21.05
C TYR A 542 -20.39 -23.13 -22.52
N HIS A 543 -19.65 -22.29 -23.23
CA HIS A 543 -19.22 -22.61 -24.60
C HIS A 543 -18.03 -23.60 -24.65
N ALA A 544 -17.16 -23.61 -23.64
CA ALA A 544 -16.00 -24.50 -23.53
C ALA A 544 -16.35 -25.93 -23.12
N THR A 545 -17.45 -26.14 -22.39
CA THR A 545 -17.86 -27.47 -21.89
C THR A 545 -18.65 -28.29 -22.93
N CYS A 546 -18.59 -29.61 -22.84
CA CYS A 546 -19.40 -30.50 -23.70
C CYS A 546 -20.87 -30.57 -23.24
N SER A 547 -21.79 -30.73 -24.19
CA SER A 547 -23.23 -30.84 -23.89
C SER A 547 -23.55 -32.17 -23.21
N LYS A 548 -24.56 -32.19 -22.33
CA LYS A 548 -25.01 -33.44 -21.69
C LYS A 548 -25.39 -34.52 -22.72
N THR A 549 -25.94 -34.11 -23.87
CA THR A 549 -26.26 -35.00 -25.00
C THR A 549 -25.02 -35.65 -25.64
N GLU A 550 -23.88 -34.95 -25.72
CA GLU A 550 -22.62 -35.56 -26.18
C GLU A 550 -22.08 -36.56 -25.13
N VAL A 551 -22.15 -36.19 -23.83
CA VAL A 551 -21.73 -37.06 -22.73
C VAL A 551 -22.56 -38.34 -22.69
N ASP A 552 -23.89 -38.25 -22.73
CA ASP A 552 -24.78 -39.41 -22.68
C ASP A 552 -24.62 -40.32 -23.91
N LYS A 553 -24.35 -39.74 -25.10
CA LYS A 553 -24.00 -40.52 -26.31
C LYS A 553 -22.67 -41.26 -26.15
N PHE A 554 -21.62 -40.59 -25.64
CA PHE A 554 -20.29 -41.17 -25.48
C PHE A 554 -20.26 -42.23 -24.36
N LYS A 555 -20.95 -41.96 -23.25
CA LYS A 555 -21.14 -42.88 -22.11
C LYS A 555 -21.81 -44.20 -22.51
N ALA A 556 -22.63 -44.18 -23.57
CA ALA A 556 -23.31 -45.34 -24.15
C ALA A 556 -22.56 -45.99 -25.34
N ALA A 557 -21.38 -45.49 -25.74
CA ALA A 557 -20.60 -46.08 -26.81
C ALA A 557 -19.90 -47.37 -26.36
N ASN A 558 -19.78 -48.34 -27.27
CA ASN A 558 -18.95 -49.53 -27.03
C ASN A 558 -17.47 -49.15 -27.11
N ILE A 559 -16.69 -49.47 -26.08
CA ILE A 559 -15.25 -49.17 -26.02
C ILE A 559 -14.47 -50.38 -26.56
N PRO A 560 -13.74 -50.25 -27.68
CA PRO A 560 -12.92 -51.34 -28.22
C PRO A 560 -11.77 -51.75 -27.29
N LEU A 561 -11.23 -52.94 -27.52
CA LEU A 561 -10.07 -53.45 -26.80
C LEU A 561 -8.77 -52.78 -27.29
N VAL A 562 -7.76 -52.74 -26.42
CA VAL A 562 -6.43 -52.16 -26.73
C VAL A 562 -5.84 -52.74 -28.01
N CYS A 563 -5.92 -54.07 -28.20
CA CYS A 563 -5.37 -54.75 -29.37
C CYS A 563 -6.15 -54.47 -30.67
N GLU A 564 -7.45 -54.11 -30.58
CA GLU A 564 -8.28 -53.72 -31.72
C GLU A 564 -7.92 -52.31 -32.21
N LEU A 565 -7.59 -51.41 -31.26
CA LEU A 565 -7.11 -50.05 -31.52
C LEU A 565 -5.61 -49.99 -31.85
N GLY A 566 -4.82 -50.99 -31.44
CA GLY A 566 -3.37 -51.06 -31.63
C GLY A 566 -2.57 -50.05 -30.80
N ILE A 567 -3.18 -49.43 -29.78
CA ILE A 567 -2.58 -48.35 -28.97
C ILE A 567 -1.51 -48.83 -27.98
N ASP A 568 -1.32 -50.14 -27.84
CA ASP A 568 -0.20 -50.79 -27.14
C ASP A 568 1.15 -50.64 -27.88
N LYS A 569 1.12 -50.39 -29.19
CA LYS A 569 2.30 -50.42 -30.06
C LYS A 569 3.09 -49.11 -29.97
N LEU A 570 4.39 -49.20 -29.70
CA LEU A 570 5.30 -48.04 -29.76
C LEU A 570 5.24 -47.34 -31.14
N SER A 571 5.18 -48.16 -32.20
CA SER A 571 5.07 -47.74 -33.61
C SER A 571 3.64 -47.44 -34.10
N PHE A 572 2.68 -47.24 -33.19
CA PHE A 572 1.28 -46.90 -33.51
C PHE A 572 1.14 -45.70 -34.45
N ASP A 573 0.23 -45.82 -35.42
CA ASP A 573 -0.14 -44.81 -36.41
C ASP A 573 -1.39 -44.03 -35.96
N ASP A 574 -1.23 -42.76 -35.58
CA ASP A 574 -2.36 -41.92 -35.21
C ASP A 574 -3.27 -41.60 -36.42
N PHE A 575 -2.77 -41.65 -37.66
CA PHE A 575 -3.60 -41.42 -38.86
C PHE A 575 -4.56 -42.57 -39.17
N SER A 576 -4.45 -43.70 -38.47
CA SER A 576 -5.44 -44.78 -38.52
C SER A 576 -6.76 -44.47 -37.80
N LEU A 577 -6.79 -43.48 -36.89
CA LEU A 577 -7.96 -43.11 -36.11
C LEU A 577 -8.53 -41.73 -36.48
N ASP A 578 -9.87 -41.61 -36.40
CA ASP A 578 -10.59 -40.34 -36.40
C ASP A 578 -10.68 -39.72 -34.99
N VAL A 579 -11.26 -38.51 -34.91
CA VAL A 579 -11.33 -37.74 -33.66
C VAL A 579 -12.15 -38.43 -32.56
N ASP A 580 -13.27 -39.08 -32.89
CA ASP A 580 -14.15 -39.71 -31.90
C ASP A 580 -13.57 -41.08 -31.46
N ALA A 581 -12.92 -41.80 -32.38
CA ALA A 581 -12.11 -42.98 -32.07
C ALA A 581 -10.93 -42.64 -31.14
N MET A 582 -10.27 -41.49 -31.31
CA MET A 582 -9.21 -41.02 -30.41
C MET A 582 -9.71 -40.75 -28.97
N VAL A 583 -10.89 -40.14 -28.79
CA VAL A 583 -11.46 -39.97 -27.43
C VAL A 583 -11.82 -41.32 -26.81
N THR A 584 -12.37 -42.23 -27.60
CA THR A 584 -12.70 -43.59 -27.16
C THR A 584 -11.45 -44.37 -26.76
N ALA A 585 -10.36 -44.23 -27.52
CA ALA A 585 -9.07 -44.81 -27.21
C ALA A 585 -8.41 -44.19 -25.96
N ALA A 586 -8.51 -42.87 -25.77
CA ALA A 586 -8.05 -42.20 -24.55
C ALA A 586 -8.81 -42.71 -23.31
N LEU A 587 -10.14 -42.87 -23.40
CA LEU A 587 -10.94 -43.49 -22.34
C LEU A 587 -10.48 -44.93 -22.05
N ARG A 588 -10.15 -45.72 -23.09
CA ARG A 588 -9.59 -47.06 -22.89
C ARG A 588 -8.25 -47.05 -22.15
N MET A 589 -7.37 -46.08 -22.40
CA MET A 589 -6.08 -45.97 -21.68
C MET A 589 -6.27 -45.79 -20.17
N PHE A 590 -7.21 -44.93 -19.74
CA PHE A 590 -7.53 -44.76 -18.31
C PHE A 590 -8.07 -46.06 -17.67
N MET A 591 -8.87 -46.82 -18.42
CA MET A 591 -9.43 -48.10 -17.96
C MET A 591 -8.37 -49.21 -17.87
N GLU A 592 -7.48 -49.31 -18.87
CA GLU A 592 -6.43 -50.35 -18.92
C GLU A 592 -5.37 -50.15 -17.84
N LEU A 593 -4.97 -48.90 -17.57
CA LEU A 593 -4.07 -48.55 -16.47
C LEU A 593 -4.71 -48.75 -15.08
N GLY A 594 -6.02 -49.07 -15.01
CA GLY A 594 -6.78 -49.27 -13.79
C GLY A 594 -7.05 -47.98 -12.99
N MET A 595 -6.80 -46.81 -13.58
CA MET A 595 -6.91 -45.50 -12.91
C MET A 595 -8.34 -45.25 -12.41
N VAL A 596 -9.34 -45.64 -13.21
CA VAL A 596 -10.77 -45.47 -12.90
C VAL A 596 -11.15 -46.19 -11.61
N GLN A 597 -10.73 -47.45 -11.44
CA GLN A 597 -11.06 -48.27 -10.28
C GLN A 597 -10.25 -47.86 -9.04
N LYS A 598 -8.95 -47.58 -9.20
CA LYS A 598 -8.04 -47.22 -8.11
C LYS A 598 -8.42 -45.90 -7.44
N PHE A 599 -8.60 -44.85 -8.25
CA PHE A 599 -8.96 -43.51 -7.76
C PHE A 599 -10.47 -43.27 -7.68
N LYS A 600 -11.29 -44.31 -7.96
CA LYS A 600 -12.75 -44.27 -7.94
C LYS A 600 -13.29 -43.12 -8.79
N ILE A 601 -12.72 -42.93 -9.97
CA ILE A 601 -13.12 -41.86 -10.89
C ILE A 601 -14.52 -42.19 -11.40
N ASP A 602 -15.47 -41.28 -11.22
CA ASP A 602 -16.81 -41.45 -11.79
C ASP A 602 -16.74 -41.49 -13.32
N TYR A 603 -17.45 -42.44 -13.93
CA TYR A 603 -17.38 -42.72 -15.36
C TYR A 603 -18.05 -41.61 -16.18
N GLU A 604 -19.14 -41.01 -15.71
CA GLU A 604 -19.76 -39.87 -16.42
C GLU A 604 -18.86 -38.62 -16.33
N THR A 605 -18.25 -38.37 -15.16
CA THR A 605 -17.27 -37.31 -14.92
C THR A 605 -16.04 -37.45 -15.83
N LEU A 606 -15.49 -38.67 -15.97
CA LEU A 606 -14.37 -38.94 -16.88
C LEU A 606 -14.76 -38.75 -18.36
N CYS A 607 -15.94 -39.23 -18.77
CA CYS A 607 -16.46 -39.01 -20.11
C CYS A 607 -16.64 -37.53 -20.44
N ARG A 608 -17.23 -36.76 -19.50
CA ARG A 608 -17.41 -35.30 -19.63
C ARG A 608 -16.08 -34.57 -19.68
N TRP A 609 -15.14 -34.93 -18.80
CA TRP A 609 -13.81 -34.34 -18.75
C TRP A 609 -13.04 -34.55 -20.06
N LEU A 610 -12.97 -35.78 -20.58
CA LEU A 610 -12.31 -36.08 -21.86
C LEU A 610 -12.92 -35.31 -23.04
N LEU A 611 -14.26 -35.29 -23.15
CA LEU A 611 -14.95 -34.55 -24.21
C LEU A 611 -14.73 -33.04 -24.13
N THR A 612 -14.74 -32.47 -22.92
CA THR A 612 -14.46 -31.05 -22.69
C THR A 612 -12.99 -30.72 -22.98
N VAL A 613 -12.02 -31.53 -22.54
CA VAL A 613 -10.60 -31.31 -22.88
C VAL A 613 -10.40 -31.33 -24.39
N ARG A 614 -10.91 -32.34 -25.11
CA ARG A 614 -10.91 -32.37 -26.58
C ARG A 614 -11.47 -31.08 -27.20
N LYS A 615 -12.59 -30.57 -26.67
CA LYS A 615 -13.27 -29.36 -27.17
C LYS A 615 -12.46 -28.07 -26.98
N ASN A 616 -11.50 -28.06 -26.05
CA ASN A 616 -10.64 -26.89 -25.77
C ASN A 616 -9.27 -26.95 -26.50
N TYR A 617 -9.02 -27.98 -27.32
CA TYR A 617 -7.93 -27.93 -28.30
C TYR A 617 -8.35 -27.13 -29.54
N ARG A 618 -7.48 -26.22 -29.98
CA ARG A 618 -7.72 -25.40 -31.17
C ARG A 618 -7.51 -26.18 -32.45
N MET A 619 -8.17 -25.73 -33.52
CA MET A 619 -7.95 -26.22 -34.88
C MET A 619 -6.71 -25.55 -35.49
N VAL A 620 -5.54 -25.87 -34.94
CA VAL A 620 -4.21 -25.51 -35.49
C VAL A 620 -3.58 -26.72 -36.20
N LEU A 621 -2.54 -26.52 -37.00
CA LEU A 621 -2.03 -27.56 -37.92
C LEU A 621 -1.39 -28.76 -37.21
N TYR A 622 -0.67 -28.54 -36.11
CA TYR A 622 0.02 -29.59 -35.36
C TYR A 622 -0.43 -29.69 -33.90
N HIS A 623 -0.32 -28.62 -33.12
CA HIS A 623 -0.56 -28.61 -31.67
C HIS A 623 -2.07 -28.62 -31.32
N ASN A 624 -2.76 -29.67 -31.76
CA ASN A 624 -4.20 -29.89 -31.63
C ASN A 624 -4.46 -31.24 -30.93
N TRP A 625 -5.74 -31.64 -30.81
CA TRP A 625 -6.14 -32.87 -30.11
C TRP A 625 -5.42 -34.14 -30.58
N ARG A 626 -5.07 -34.25 -31.87
CA ARG A 626 -4.33 -35.41 -32.43
C ARG A 626 -2.92 -35.51 -31.86
N HIS A 627 -2.24 -34.39 -31.67
CA HIS A 627 -0.92 -34.35 -31.02
C HIS A 627 -1.04 -34.79 -29.56
N ALA A 628 -1.89 -34.14 -28.76
CA ALA A 628 -2.09 -34.51 -27.36
C ALA A 628 -2.51 -35.98 -27.15
N PHE A 629 -3.34 -36.53 -28.04
CA PHE A 629 -3.66 -37.95 -28.07
C PHE A 629 -2.43 -38.83 -28.38
N ASN A 630 -1.58 -38.46 -29.36
CA ASN A 630 -0.36 -39.20 -29.71
C ASN A 630 0.66 -39.18 -28.55
N VAL A 631 0.84 -38.03 -27.89
CA VAL A 631 1.66 -37.90 -26.67
C VAL A 631 1.14 -38.82 -25.57
N CYS A 632 -0.19 -38.87 -25.36
CA CYS A 632 -0.81 -39.79 -24.40
C CYS A 632 -0.67 -41.27 -24.80
N GLN A 633 -0.77 -41.60 -26.09
CA GLN A 633 -0.54 -42.95 -26.60
C GLN A 633 0.91 -43.40 -26.43
N CYS A 634 1.86 -42.48 -26.68
CA CYS A 634 3.29 -42.72 -26.46
C CYS A 634 3.53 -43.01 -24.96
N MET A 635 3.03 -42.15 -24.06
CA MET A 635 3.12 -42.37 -22.62
C MET A 635 2.48 -43.69 -22.19
N PHE A 636 1.28 -44.00 -22.69
CA PHE A 636 0.56 -45.24 -22.39
C PHE A 636 1.35 -46.49 -22.83
N SER A 637 1.94 -46.49 -24.04
CA SER A 637 2.76 -47.61 -24.54
C SER A 637 4.12 -47.72 -23.86
N MET A 638 4.70 -46.61 -23.37
CA MET A 638 5.87 -46.66 -22.49
C MET A 638 5.51 -47.23 -21.10
N LEU A 639 4.40 -46.80 -20.50
CA LEU A 639 3.92 -47.32 -19.22
C LEU A 639 3.63 -48.82 -19.28
N THR A 640 2.88 -49.28 -20.29
CA THR A 640 2.44 -50.67 -20.43
C THR A 640 3.51 -51.54 -21.12
N THR A 641 3.71 -51.38 -22.44
CA THR A 641 4.60 -52.24 -23.24
C THR A 641 6.07 -52.12 -22.82
N ALA A 642 6.56 -50.93 -22.48
CA ALA A 642 7.90 -50.79 -21.88
C ALA A 642 7.92 -50.98 -20.34
N GLY A 643 6.79 -51.09 -19.66
CA GLY A 643 6.70 -51.48 -18.25
C GLY A 643 7.09 -50.39 -17.22
N PHE A 644 7.09 -49.10 -17.58
CA PHE A 644 7.29 -48.03 -16.57
C PHE A 644 6.15 -47.96 -15.53
N GLN A 645 5.01 -48.63 -15.78
CA GLN A 645 3.95 -48.87 -14.80
C GLN A 645 4.42 -49.72 -13.60
N GLU A 646 5.52 -50.47 -13.72
CA GLU A 646 6.12 -51.25 -12.62
C GLU A 646 7.04 -50.41 -11.73
N THR A 647 7.52 -49.23 -12.19
CA THR A 647 8.51 -48.39 -11.47
C THR A 647 7.97 -47.05 -10.97
N LEU A 648 6.85 -46.57 -11.53
CA LEU A 648 6.19 -45.33 -11.12
C LEU A 648 4.99 -45.60 -10.21
N THR A 649 4.74 -44.71 -9.25
CA THR A 649 3.55 -44.81 -8.40
C THR A 649 2.27 -44.46 -9.16
N GLU A 650 1.13 -44.93 -8.66
CA GLU A 650 -0.18 -44.75 -9.29
C GLU A 650 -0.56 -43.26 -9.45
N MET A 651 -0.13 -42.42 -8.50
CA MET A 651 -0.29 -40.95 -8.53
C MET A 651 0.59 -40.30 -9.60
N GLU A 652 1.84 -40.76 -9.75
CA GLU A 652 2.74 -40.30 -10.81
C GLU A 652 2.18 -40.69 -12.20
N ILE A 653 1.61 -41.89 -12.34
CA ILE A 653 0.99 -42.38 -13.58
C ILE A 653 -0.26 -41.57 -13.95
N LEU A 654 -1.15 -41.30 -12.99
CA LEU A 654 -2.34 -40.49 -13.21
C LEU A 654 -1.97 -39.06 -13.63
N ALA A 655 -0.99 -38.44 -12.95
CA ALA A 655 -0.50 -37.10 -13.28
C ALA A 655 0.16 -37.04 -14.67
N LEU A 656 0.91 -38.06 -15.09
CA LEU A 656 1.51 -38.13 -16.41
C LEU A 656 0.45 -38.24 -17.52
N ILE A 657 -0.50 -39.17 -17.41
CA ILE A 657 -1.54 -39.37 -18.44
C ILE A 657 -2.46 -38.16 -18.56
N VAL A 658 -2.88 -37.57 -17.43
CA VAL A 658 -3.64 -36.31 -17.45
C VAL A 658 -2.78 -35.15 -17.98
N GLY A 659 -1.48 -35.13 -17.67
CA GLY A 659 -0.53 -34.18 -18.23
C GLY A 659 -0.45 -34.25 -19.76
N CYS A 660 -0.22 -35.45 -20.32
CA CYS A 660 -0.15 -35.67 -21.77
C CYS A 660 -1.41 -35.16 -22.50
N ILE A 661 -2.60 -35.45 -21.96
CA ILE A 661 -3.88 -35.02 -22.53
C ILE A 661 -4.13 -33.51 -22.40
N CYS A 662 -3.45 -32.82 -21.47
CA CYS A 662 -3.70 -31.40 -21.16
C CYS A 662 -2.55 -30.44 -21.53
N HIS A 663 -1.37 -30.92 -21.92
CA HIS A 663 -0.16 -30.10 -21.97
C HIS A 663 -0.17 -28.94 -22.97
N ASP A 664 -1.05 -28.99 -23.97
CA ASP A 664 -1.17 -28.02 -25.09
C ASP A 664 -2.57 -27.35 -25.15
N LEU A 665 -3.35 -27.41 -24.05
CA LEU A 665 -4.72 -26.89 -24.00
C LEU A 665 -4.82 -25.40 -24.37
N ASP A 666 -5.64 -25.05 -25.37
CA ASP A 666 -5.71 -23.70 -25.98
C ASP A 666 -4.45 -23.22 -26.73
N HIS A 667 -3.51 -24.10 -27.12
CA HIS A 667 -2.34 -23.72 -27.93
C HIS A 667 -2.72 -23.04 -29.26
N ARG A 668 -1.98 -21.97 -29.62
CA ARG A 668 -2.42 -20.94 -30.58
C ARG A 668 -1.63 -20.90 -31.89
N GLY A 669 -0.84 -21.93 -32.16
CA GLY A 669 -0.01 -22.02 -33.38
C GLY A 669 1.21 -21.10 -33.36
N THR A 670 1.70 -20.72 -32.17
CA THR A 670 2.83 -19.78 -32.00
C THR A 670 3.56 -20.04 -30.69
N ASN A 671 4.89 -20.07 -30.71
CA ASN A 671 5.72 -20.39 -29.55
C ASN A 671 5.87 -19.24 -28.51
N ASN A 672 6.47 -19.57 -27.35
CA ASN A 672 6.77 -18.64 -26.27
C ASN A 672 7.53 -17.37 -26.73
N ALA A 673 8.45 -17.49 -27.68
CA ALA A 673 9.21 -16.34 -28.20
C ALA A 673 8.31 -15.36 -28.97
N PHE A 674 7.31 -15.85 -29.71
CA PHE A 674 6.31 -15.00 -30.37
C PHE A 674 5.43 -14.25 -29.36
N GLN A 675 4.99 -14.93 -28.30
CA GLN A 675 4.17 -14.34 -27.23
C GLN A 675 4.91 -13.19 -26.52
N ALA A 676 6.22 -13.36 -26.27
CA ALA A 676 7.07 -12.30 -25.73
C ALA A 676 7.30 -11.14 -26.73
N LYS A 677 7.63 -11.44 -28.00
CA LYS A 677 7.82 -10.42 -29.06
C LYS A 677 6.58 -9.54 -29.28
N THR A 678 5.39 -10.11 -29.17
CA THR A 678 4.10 -9.42 -29.38
C THR A 678 3.57 -8.70 -28.13
N GLY A 679 4.20 -8.86 -26.97
CA GLY A 679 3.71 -8.30 -25.70
C GLY A 679 2.31 -8.84 -25.33
N SER A 680 2.05 -10.11 -25.62
CA SER A 680 0.70 -10.67 -25.54
C SER A 680 0.13 -10.68 -24.12
N ALA A 681 -1.19 -10.73 -23.99
CA ALA A 681 -1.86 -10.82 -22.69
C ALA A 681 -1.43 -12.06 -21.86
N LEU A 682 -1.00 -13.15 -22.52
CA LEU A 682 -0.45 -14.32 -21.82
C LEU A 682 0.95 -14.01 -21.28
N SER A 683 1.79 -13.29 -22.03
CA SER A 683 3.13 -12.89 -21.57
C SER A 683 3.07 -11.81 -20.49
N LEU A 684 2.08 -10.92 -20.51
CA LEU A 684 1.83 -9.97 -19.42
C LEU A 684 1.31 -10.66 -18.15
N LEU A 685 0.62 -11.81 -18.27
CA LEU A 685 0.05 -12.55 -17.14
C LEU A 685 1.04 -13.54 -16.49
N TYR A 686 1.83 -14.26 -17.30
CA TYR A 686 2.74 -15.31 -16.82
C TYR A 686 4.23 -14.96 -16.94
N GLY A 687 4.58 -13.84 -17.58
CA GLY A 687 5.95 -13.44 -17.85
C GLY A 687 6.47 -13.97 -19.19
N THR A 688 7.75 -14.28 -19.27
CA THR A 688 8.44 -14.67 -20.52
C THR A 688 9.10 -16.07 -20.46
N SER A 689 8.86 -16.83 -19.39
CA SER A 689 9.40 -18.17 -19.17
C SER A 689 8.25 -19.16 -19.01
N ALA A 690 8.25 -20.27 -19.75
CA ALA A 690 7.19 -21.28 -19.76
C ALA A 690 5.77 -20.67 -19.88
N THR A 691 5.60 -19.65 -20.73
CA THR A 691 4.40 -18.77 -20.76
C THR A 691 3.15 -19.54 -21.20
N LEU A 692 3.30 -20.38 -22.22
CA LEU A 692 2.23 -21.20 -22.78
C LEU A 692 1.95 -22.41 -21.89
N GLU A 693 2.98 -23.05 -21.35
CA GLU A 693 2.92 -24.21 -20.48
C GLU A 693 2.24 -23.85 -19.14
N HIS A 694 2.46 -22.63 -18.63
CA HIS A 694 1.67 -22.05 -17.53
C HIS A 694 0.21 -21.82 -17.90
N HIS A 695 -0.08 -21.37 -19.12
CA HIS A 695 -1.45 -21.22 -19.62
C HIS A 695 -2.16 -22.57 -19.75
N HIS A 696 -1.52 -23.57 -20.35
CA HIS A 696 -2.04 -24.93 -20.53
C HIS A 696 -2.37 -25.60 -19.19
N PHE A 697 -1.48 -25.49 -18.19
CA PHE A 697 -1.77 -25.96 -16.83
C PHE A 697 -2.97 -25.24 -16.21
N ASN A 698 -3.03 -23.91 -16.26
CA ASN A 698 -4.14 -23.16 -15.67
C ASN A 698 -5.48 -23.42 -16.39
N HIS A 699 -5.46 -23.69 -17.69
CA HIS A 699 -6.65 -24.06 -18.45
C HIS A 699 -7.12 -25.49 -18.11
N ALA A 700 -6.20 -26.42 -17.89
CA ALA A 700 -6.51 -27.74 -17.32
C ALA A 700 -7.13 -27.64 -15.92
N VAL A 701 -6.61 -26.75 -15.06
CA VAL A 701 -7.18 -26.45 -13.73
C VAL A 701 -8.60 -25.89 -13.85
N MET A 702 -8.85 -24.97 -14.79
CA MET A 702 -10.19 -24.41 -15.04
C MET A 702 -11.20 -25.50 -15.44
N ILE A 703 -10.81 -26.44 -16.30
CA ILE A 703 -11.66 -27.59 -16.66
C ILE A 703 -11.89 -28.50 -15.44
N LEU A 704 -10.84 -28.83 -14.67
CA LEU A 704 -10.96 -29.66 -13.45
C LEU A 704 -11.80 -29.02 -12.34
N GLN A 705 -11.86 -27.69 -12.27
CA GLN A 705 -12.69 -26.94 -11.31
C GLN A 705 -14.14 -26.74 -11.77
N SER A 706 -14.46 -27.06 -13.03
CA SER A 706 -15.83 -26.96 -13.56
C SER A 706 -16.73 -28.05 -12.98
N GLU A 707 -18.01 -27.73 -12.75
CA GLU A 707 -18.98 -28.66 -12.18
C GLU A 707 -19.08 -29.96 -12.99
N GLY A 708 -19.03 -31.12 -12.33
CA GLY A 708 -19.11 -32.43 -12.97
C GLY A 708 -17.92 -32.81 -13.87
N HIS A 709 -16.80 -32.09 -13.80
CA HIS A 709 -15.56 -32.38 -14.56
C HIS A 709 -14.37 -32.81 -13.67
N ASN A 710 -14.49 -32.71 -12.34
CA ASN A 710 -13.39 -33.03 -11.42
C ASN A 710 -13.16 -34.54 -11.26
N ILE A 711 -12.34 -35.12 -12.16
CA ILE A 711 -11.90 -36.53 -12.08
C ILE A 711 -11.07 -36.87 -10.83
N PHE A 712 -10.69 -35.88 -10.02
CA PHE A 712 -9.94 -36.05 -8.76
C PHE A 712 -10.80 -35.83 -7.51
N SER A 713 -12.13 -35.73 -7.66
CA SER A 713 -13.09 -35.40 -6.59
C SER A 713 -13.11 -36.37 -5.39
N ASN A 714 -12.65 -37.61 -5.56
CA ASN A 714 -12.61 -38.64 -4.53
C ASN A 714 -11.26 -38.76 -3.79
N LEU A 715 -10.30 -37.87 -4.06
CA LEU A 715 -9.02 -37.79 -3.35
C LEU A 715 -9.15 -37.00 -2.04
N SER A 716 -8.28 -37.29 -1.05
CA SER A 716 -8.10 -36.38 0.09
C SER A 716 -7.44 -35.07 -0.33
N SER A 717 -7.57 -34.02 0.49
CA SER A 717 -6.92 -32.73 0.24
C SER A 717 -5.39 -32.78 0.16
N HIS A 718 -4.76 -33.82 0.73
CA HIS A 718 -3.32 -34.06 0.61
C HIS A 718 -2.97 -34.64 -0.76
N GLU A 719 -3.61 -35.76 -1.12
CA GLU A 719 -3.42 -36.43 -2.40
C GLU A 719 -3.75 -35.51 -3.58
N TYR A 720 -4.84 -34.73 -3.49
CA TYR A 720 -5.17 -33.72 -4.49
C TYR A 720 -4.07 -32.65 -4.62
N GLY A 721 -3.51 -32.16 -3.49
CA GLY A 721 -2.40 -31.20 -3.50
C GLY A 721 -1.13 -31.75 -4.15
N GLU A 722 -0.78 -33.01 -3.86
CA GLU A 722 0.35 -33.70 -4.48
C GLU A 722 0.11 -33.97 -5.97
N LEU A 723 -1.07 -34.44 -6.35
CA LEU A 723 -1.41 -34.73 -7.75
C LEU A 723 -1.41 -33.46 -8.61
N MET A 724 -1.96 -32.35 -8.11
CA MET A 724 -1.93 -31.07 -8.82
C MET A 724 -0.51 -30.52 -8.97
N GLN A 725 0.37 -30.76 -8.00
CA GLN A 725 1.79 -30.42 -8.12
C GLN A 725 2.54 -31.32 -9.11
N LEU A 726 2.24 -32.62 -9.15
CA LEU A 726 2.77 -33.56 -10.14
C LEU A 726 2.30 -33.20 -11.56
N LEU A 727 1.00 -32.92 -11.74
CA LEU A 727 0.41 -32.48 -13.01
C LEU A 727 1.06 -31.18 -13.50
N LYS A 728 1.27 -30.21 -12.59
CA LYS A 728 1.99 -28.96 -12.90
C LYS A 728 3.42 -29.22 -13.37
N GLN A 729 4.15 -30.12 -12.71
CA GLN A 729 5.50 -30.51 -13.12
C GLN A 729 5.51 -31.21 -14.48
N SER A 730 4.52 -32.08 -14.74
CA SER A 730 4.40 -32.80 -16.01
C SER A 730 4.13 -31.88 -17.19
N ILE A 731 3.24 -30.89 -17.04
CA ILE A 731 2.95 -29.91 -18.10
C ILE A 731 4.11 -28.92 -18.28
N LEU A 732 4.70 -28.38 -17.21
CA LEU A 732 5.84 -27.46 -17.35
C LEU A 732 7.12 -28.13 -17.90
N ALA A 733 7.20 -29.46 -17.90
CA ALA A 733 8.32 -30.22 -18.45
C ALA A 733 8.32 -30.36 -19.99
N THR A 734 7.28 -29.91 -20.69
CA THR A 734 7.29 -29.83 -22.17
C THR A 734 8.02 -28.60 -22.70
N ASP A 735 8.21 -27.54 -21.89
CA ASP A 735 9.10 -26.43 -22.25
C ASP A 735 10.53 -26.97 -22.44
N LEU A 736 11.00 -26.97 -23.69
CA LEU A 736 12.33 -27.44 -24.06
C LEU A 736 13.43 -26.67 -23.29
N THR A 737 13.16 -25.45 -22.82
CA THR A 737 14.06 -24.66 -21.96
C THR A 737 14.34 -25.38 -20.63
N LEU A 738 13.35 -26.04 -20.04
CA LEU A 738 13.51 -26.85 -18.82
C LEU A 738 14.16 -28.21 -19.14
N TYR A 739 13.88 -28.81 -20.29
CA TYR A 739 14.61 -29.98 -20.79
C TYR A 739 16.11 -29.67 -20.91
N PHE A 740 16.52 -28.59 -21.57
CA PHE A 740 17.94 -28.23 -21.72
C PHE A 740 18.66 -27.96 -20.40
N GLN A 741 17.96 -27.42 -19.40
CA GLN A 741 18.52 -27.23 -18.05
C GLN A 741 18.78 -28.56 -17.33
N ASN A 742 17.87 -29.53 -17.46
CA ASN A 742 17.88 -30.76 -16.66
C ASN A 742 18.53 -31.97 -17.37
N ARG A 743 18.56 -32.00 -18.71
CA ARG A 743 18.97 -33.18 -19.48
C ARG A 743 20.40 -33.64 -19.21
N ASN A 744 21.32 -32.71 -18.98
CA ASN A 744 22.73 -33.05 -18.76
C ASN A 744 22.89 -33.89 -17.47
N SER A 745 22.19 -33.51 -16.40
CA SER A 745 22.17 -34.26 -15.13
C SER A 745 21.51 -35.64 -15.30
N PHE A 746 20.42 -35.74 -16.07
CA PHE A 746 19.78 -37.03 -16.37
C PHE A 746 20.71 -37.94 -17.17
N PHE A 747 21.34 -37.41 -18.23
CA PHE A 747 22.25 -38.14 -19.09
C PHE A 747 23.49 -38.59 -18.29
N GLU A 748 24.09 -37.74 -17.47
CA GLU A 748 25.24 -38.10 -16.64
C GLU A 748 24.90 -39.22 -15.64
N LEU A 749 23.79 -39.06 -14.91
CA LEU A 749 23.31 -40.02 -13.89
C LEU A 749 23.02 -41.41 -14.49
N VAL A 750 22.40 -41.47 -15.66
CA VAL A 750 22.11 -42.74 -16.35
C VAL A 750 23.36 -43.33 -17.01
N ASN A 751 24.20 -42.54 -17.68
CA ASN A 751 25.41 -43.06 -18.34
C ASN A 751 26.48 -43.58 -17.35
N LYS A 752 26.49 -43.10 -16.11
CA LYS A 752 27.34 -43.66 -15.03
C LYS A 752 26.74 -44.88 -14.33
N GLY A 753 25.47 -45.19 -14.54
CA GLY A 753 24.74 -46.21 -13.77
C GLY A 753 24.41 -45.79 -12.33
N GLU A 754 24.41 -44.49 -12.02
CA GLU A 754 24.13 -43.92 -10.69
C GLU A 754 22.62 -43.68 -10.46
N TYR A 755 21.79 -43.84 -11.50
CA TYR A 755 20.34 -43.68 -11.42
C TYR A 755 19.68 -44.68 -10.46
N ASN A 756 18.75 -44.21 -9.62
CA ASN A 756 18.08 -45.02 -8.59
C ASN A 756 16.61 -44.61 -8.43
N TRP A 757 15.69 -45.54 -8.72
CA TRP A 757 14.23 -45.36 -8.65
C TRP A 757 13.70 -44.98 -7.26
N ASN A 758 14.41 -45.29 -6.18
CA ASN A 758 13.95 -44.96 -4.82
C ASN A 758 14.10 -43.46 -4.50
N VAL A 759 15.08 -42.79 -5.10
CA VAL A 759 15.35 -41.36 -4.91
C VAL A 759 14.26 -40.55 -5.62
N LYS A 760 13.60 -39.64 -4.91
CA LYS A 760 12.48 -38.87 -5.46
C LYS A 760 12.96 -37.97 -6.60
N GLU A 761 14.08 -37.30 -6.42
CA GLU A 761 14.67 -36.35 -7.35
C GLU A 761 15.02 -37.02 -8.68
N HIS A 762 15.45 -38.29 -8.65
CA HIS A 762 15.70 -39.10 -9.84
C HIS A 762 14.40 -39.43 -10.58
N ARG A 763 13.33 -39.82 -9.86
CA ARG A 763 12.00 -40.02 -10.46
C ARG A 763 11.43 -38.73 -11.01
N ASP A 764 11.49 -37.62 -10.26
CA ASP A 764 11.02 -36.30 -10.69
C ASP A 764 11.67 -35.89 -12.02
N MET A 765 13.00 -36.03 -12.12
CA MET A 765 13.75 -35.81 -13.37
C MET A 765 13.36 -36.80 -14.49
N CYS A 766 13.20 -38.09 -14.18
CA CYS A 766 12.80 -39.10 -15.17
C CYS A 766 11.37 -38.87 -15.70
N ARG A 767 10.41 -38.47 -14.85
CA ARG A 767 9.04 -38.11 -15.26
C ARG A 767 9.04 -36.90 -16.19
N SER A 768 9.84 -35.87 -15.89
CA SER A 768 10.02 -34.73 -16.78
C SER A 768 10.58 -35.14 -18.14
N MET A 769 11.63 -35.97 -18.16
CA MET A 769 12.23 -36.48 -19.40
C MET A 769 11.29 -37.41 -20.18
N LEU A 770 10.42 -38.17 -19.49
CA LEU A 770 9.38 -39.01 -20.12
C LEU A 770 8.30 -38.15 -20.79
N MET A 771 7.89 -37.03 -20.18
CA MET A 771 6.99 -36.07 -20.83
C MET A 771 7.62 -35.50 -22.10
N THR A 772 8.85 -34.99 -22.04
CA THR A 772 9.57 -34.50 -23.23
C THR A 772 9.75 -35.60 -24.29
N ALA A 773 10.03 -36.84 -23.90
CA ALA A 773 10.13 -37.95 -24.84
C ALA A 773 8.80 -38.23 -25.55
N CYS A 774 7.68 -38.25 -24.82
CA CYS A 774 6.36 -38.52 -25.40
C CYS A 774 5.86 -37.38 -26.30
N ASP A 775 6.13 -36.13 -25.91
CA ASP A 775 5.88 -34.92 -26.71
C ASP A 775 6.61 -35.00 -28.07
N LEU A 776 7.92 -35.29 -28.04
CA LEU A 776 8.72 -35.50 -29.24
C LEU A 776 8.47 -36.88 -29.91
N GLY A 777 7.43 -37.61 -29.51
CA GLY A 777 7.14 -39.01 -29.87
C GLY A 777 7.09 -39.29 -31.38
N ALA A 778 6.70 -38.30 -32.20
CA ALA A 778 6.58 -38.41 -33.65
C ALA A 778 7.88 -38.84 -34.37
N VAL A 779 9.05 -38.55 -33.79
CA VAL A 779 10.36 -38.95 -34.35
C VAL A 779 10.60 -40.46 -34.31
N THR A 780 9.91 -41.17 -33.41
CA THR A 780 10.00 -42.64 -33.23
C THR A 780 9.05 -43.42 -34.13
N LYS A 781 8.12 -42.75 -34.82
CA LYS A 781 7.09 -43.40 -35.64
C LYS A 781 7.66 -43.81 -37.01
N PRO A 782 7.07 -44.80 -37.71
CA PRO A 782 7.49 -45.17 -39.07
C PRO A 782 7.57 -43.98 -40.04
N TRP A 783 8.49 -44.04 -41.00
CA TRP A 783 8.87 -42.93 -41.90
C TRP A 783 7.71 -42.14 -42.52
N GLU A 784 6.68 -42.81 -43.05
CA GLU A 784 5.53 -42.12 -43.67
C GLU A 784 4.71 -41.28 -42.68
N ILE A 785 4.65 -41.70 -41.41
CA ILE A 785 3.98 -40.97 -40.32
C ILE A 785 4.90 -39.84 -39.85
N SER A 786 6.17 -40.15 -39.57
CA SER A 786 7.16 -39.18 -39.06
C SER A 786 7.38 -38.02 -40.04
N ARG A 787 7.50 -38.30 -41.35
CA ARG A 787 7.59 -37.27 -42.39
C ARG A 787 6.34 -36.39 -42.44
N LYS A 788 5.15 -37.00 -42.43
CA LYS A 788 3.86 -36.28 -42.47
C LYS A 788 3.65 -35.40 -41.23
N VAL A 789 4.10 -35.82 -40.06
CA VAL A 789 4.11 -34.98 -38.86
C VAL A 789 5.11 -33.82 -39.00
N ALA A 790 6.33 -34.07 -39.47
CA ALA A 790 7.31 -33.00 -39.72
C ALA A 790 6.80 -31.97 -40.74
N GLU A 791 6.04 -32.40 -41.77
CA GLU A 791 5.36 -31.52 -42.73
C GLU A 791 4.30 -30.63 -42.04
N LEU A 792 3.52 -31.15 -41.07
CA LEU A 792 2.55 -30.38 -40.28
C LEU A 792 3.22 -29.37 -39.34
N VAL A 793 4.20 -29.81 -38.55
CA VAL A 793 4.99 -28.94 -37.63
C VAL A 793 5.62 -27.78 -38.40
N THR A 794 6.27 -28.08 -39.54
CA THR A 794 6.92 -27.06 -40.37
C THR A 794 5.90 -26.10 -40.98
N SER A 795 4.72 -26.58 -41.34
CA SER A 795 3.66 -25.72 -41.88
C SER A 795 3.13 -24.74 -40.82
N GLU A 796 3.02 -25.15 -39.56
CA GLU A 796 2.64 -24.27 -38.45
C GLU A 796 3.74 -23.24 -38.15
N PHE A 797 5.01 -23.63 -38.17
CA PHE A 797 6.13 -22.69 -38.08
C PHE A 797 6.17 -21.69 -39.25
N PHE A 798 5.78 -22.09 -40.46
CA PHE A 798 5.64 -21.16 -41.59
C PHE A 798 4.48 -20.17 -41.40
N GLU A 799 3.37 -20.57 -40.77
CA GLU A 799 2.31 -19.64 -40.37
C GLU A 799 2.78 -18.66 -39.29
N GLN A 800 3.53 -19.10 -38.27
CA GLN A 800 4.17 -18.16 -37.33
C GLN A 800 5.14 -17.21 -38.06
N GLY A 801 5.96 -17.70 -38.98
CA GLY A 801 6.96 -16.89 -39.69
C GLY A 801 6.34 -15.79 -40.56
N ASP A 802 5.25 -16.09 -41.27
CA ASP A 802 4.53 -15.04 -42.01
C ASP A 802 3.88 -14.01 -41.08
N ARG A 803 3.47 -14.40 -39.87
CA ARG A 803 2.99 -13.45 -38.85
C ARG A 803 4.12 -12.60 -38.29
N GLU A 804 5.30 -13.15 -38.02
CA GLU A 804 6.47 -12.33 -37.65
C GLU A 804 6.88 -11.35 -38.77
N ARG A 805 6.79 -11.77 -40.03
CA ARG A 805 7.04 -10.95 -41.21
C ARG A 805 6.00 -9.85 -41.43
N SER A 806 4.72 -10.15 -41.23
CA SER A 806 3.60 -9.24 -41.54
C SER A 806 3.19 -8.35 -40.38
N GLU A 807 3.14 -8.87 -39.15
CA GLU A 807 2.76 -8.13 -37.93
C GLU A 807 3.96 -7.37 -37.36
N LEU A 808 5.10 -8.04 -37.16
CA LEU A 808 6.28 -7.49 -36.47
C LEU A 808 7.36 -6.90 -37.40
N LYS A 809 7.22 -7.07 -38.72
CA LYS A 809 8.21 -6.66 -39.75
C LYS A 809 9.60 -7.28 -39.57
N LEU A 810 9.67 -8.45 -38.94
CA LEU A 810 10.92 -9.18 -38.73
C LEU A 810 11.20 -10.13 -39.90
N THR A 811 12.48 -10.43 -40.15
CA THR A 811 12.88 -11.53 -41.03
C THR A 811 12.87 -12.83 -40.21
N PRO A 812 12.04 -13.84 -40.55
CA PRO A 812 12.03 -15.12 -39.84
C PRO A 812 13.35 -15.89 -40.06
N SER A 813 13.72 -16.76 -39.11
CA SER A 813 14.82 -17.71 -39.32
C SER A 813 14.37 -18.89 -40.20
N ALA A 814 15.32 -19.67 -40.73
CA ALA A 814 15.08 -20.69 -41.77
C ALA A 814 13.89 -21.64 -41.46
N ILE A 815 13.80 -22.12 -40.22
CA ILE A 815 12.75 -23.06 -39.77
C ILE A 815 11.33 -22.45 -39.78
N PHE A 816 11.20 -21.12 -39.78
CA PHE A 816 9.94 -20.39 -39.90
C PHE A 816 9.72 -19.78 -41.29
N ASP A 817 10.69 -19.85 -42.22
CA ASP A 817 10.55 -19.21 -43.55
C ASP A 817 10.16 -20.23 -44.63
N ARG A 818 8.90 -20.15 -45.11
CA ARG A 818 8.39 -20.97 -46.22
C ARG A 818 9.22 -20.88 -47.51
N ASN A 819 9.98 -19.81 -47.69
CA ASN A 819 10.86 -19.61 -48.84
C ASN A 819 12.15 -20.44 -48.77
N ARG A 820 12.50 -20.99 -47.60
CA ARG A 820 13.71 -21.78 -47.32
C ARG A 820 13.37 -23.25 -46.98
N LYS A 821 12.22 -23.72 -47.48
CA LYS A 821 11.70 -25.09 -47.23
C LYS A 821 12.66 -26.19 -47.71
N ASP A 822 13.55 -25.88 -48.65
CA ASP A 822 14.57 -26.79 -49.16
C ASP A 822 15.70 -27.09 -48.16
N GLU A 823 15.93 -26.21 -47.17
CA GLU A 823 16.85 -26.46 -46.04
C GLU A 823 16.27 -27.45 -45.00
N LEU A 824 14.97 -27.74 -45.02
CA LEU A 824 14.27 -28.56 -44.02
C LEU A 824 14.93 -29.92 -43.73
N PRO A 825 15.44 -30.71 -44.71
CA PRO A 825 16.11 -31.97 -44.41
C PRO A 825 17.38 -31.80 -43.56
N GLY A 826 18.08 -30.67 -43.67
CA GLY A 826 19.23 -30.36 -42.82
C GLY A 826 18.80 -30.03 -41.39
N LEU A 827 17.80 -29.15 -41.26
CA LEU A 827 17.23 -28.76 -39.96
C LEU A 827 16.64 -29.97 -39.19
N GLN A 828 16.05 -30.94 -39.91
CA GLN A 828 15.55 -32.18 -39.31
C GLN A 828 16.69 -33.10 -38.83
N LEU A 829 17.85 -33.12 -39.49
CA LEU A 829 19.02 -33.87 -39.01
C LEU A 829 19.60 -33.24 -37.74
N GLU A 830 19.76 -31.91 -37.72
CA GLU A 830 20.20 -31.16 -36.52
C GLU A 830 19.26 -31.39 -35.32
N TRP A 831 17.96 -31.38 -35.58
CA TRP A 831 16.91 -31.67 -34.58
C TRP A 831 16.98 -33.11 -34.04
N ILE A 832 17.14 -34.09 -34.93
CA ILE A 832 17.26 -35.51 -34.55
C ILE A 832 18.53 -35.74 -33.72
N ASP A 833 19.69 -35.28 -34.20
CA ASP A 833 20.99 -35.59 -33.59
C ASP A 833 21.24 -34.76 -32.32
N GLY A 834 20.79 -33.49 -32.26
CA GLY A 834 21.05 -32.59 -31.13
C GLY A 834 20.07 -32.72 -29.95
N ILE A 835 18.86 -33.24 -30.18
CA ILE A 835 17.76 -33.24 -29.20
C ILE A 835 17.12 -34.62 -29.04
N CYS A 836 16.71 -35.28 -30.12
CA CYS A 836 15.91 -36.50 -30.04
C CYS A 836 16.76 -37.74 -29.70
N ALA A 837 17.75 -38.07 -30.53
CA ALA A 837 18.53 -39.29 -30.36
C ALA A 837 19.22 -39.39 -28.99
N PRO A 838 19.87 -38.35 -28.43
CA PRO A 838 20.50 -38.43 -27.11
C PRO A 838 19.52 -38.74 -25.96
N LEU A 839 18.28 -38.24 -26.05
CA LEU A 839 17.23 -38.49 -25.07
C LEU A 839 16.79 -39.95 -25.12
N TYR A 840 16.44 -40.46 -26.31
CA TYR A 840 16.00 -41.83 -26.50
C TYR A 840 17.12 -42.86 -26.28
N GLU A 841 18.38 -42.55 -26.59
CA GLU A 841 19.51 -43.46 -26.32
C GLU A 841 19.80 -43.57 -24.82
N THR A 842 19.58 -42.48 -24.07
CA THR A 842 19.62 -42.53 -22.60
C THR A 842 18.46 -43.36 -22.04
N PHE A 843 17.26 -43.22 -22.60
CA PHE A 843 16.11 -44.04 -22.21
C PHE A 843 16.26 -45.53 -22.57
N ALA A 844 16.87 -45.88 -23.72
CA ALA A 844 17.16 -47.26 -24.08
C ALA A 844 18.20 -47.92 -23.16
N LYS A 845 19.17 -47.15 -22.64
CA LYS A 845 20.11 -47.60 -21.59
C LYS A 845 19.40 -47.85 -20.26
N LEU A 846 18.43 -47.00 -19.89
CA LEU A 846 17.63 -47.15 -18.67
C LEU A 846 16.61 -48.30 -18.78
N ASN A 847 16.06 -48.55 -19.97
CA ASN A 847 15.07 -49.59 -20.24
C ASN A 847 15.23 -50.14 -21.68
N PRO A 848 15.86 -51.32 -21.85
CA PRO A 848 16.08 -51.93 -23.17
C PRO A 848 14.82 -52.21 -24.01
N LYS A 849 13.62 -52.27 -23.39
CA LYS A 849 12.36 -52.43 -24.14
C LYS A 849 12.07 -51.24 -25.09
N LEU A 850 12.74 -50.10 -24.92
CA LEU A 850 12.62 -48.92 -25.78
C LEU A 850 13.54 -48.94 -27.01
N GLN A 851 14.42 -49.94 -27.17
CA GLN A 851 15.32 -50.06 -28.32
C GLN A 851 14.62 -49.92 -29.70
N PRO A 852 13.40 -50.47 -29.94
CA PRO A 852 12.71 -50.30 -31.23
C PRO A 852 12.42 -48.85 -31.61
N MET A 853 12.26 -47.93 -30.64
CA MET A 853 12.11 -46.50 -30.91
C MET A 853 13.41 -45.88 -31.45
N ILE A 854 14.57 -46.33 -30.94
CA ILE A 854 15.88 -45.91 -31.43
C ILE A 854 16.16 -46.44 -32.84
N ASP A 855 15.74 -47.68 -33.13
CA ASP A 855 15.93 -48.27 -34.44
C ASP A 855 15.09 -47.54 -35.52
N LEU A 856 13.88 -47.09 -35.15
CA LEU A 856 13.04 -46.24 -35.98
C LEU A 856 13.61 -44.81 -36.14
N ILE A 857 14.14 -44.19 -35.07
CA ILE A 857 14.87 -42.91 -35.19
C ILE A 857 16.05 -43.02 -36.17
N LYS A 858 16.84 -44.10 -36.09
CA LYS A 858 17.98 -44.34 -36.98
C LYS A 858 17.55 -44.54 -38.44
N ALA A 859 16.44 -45.25 -38.68
CA ALA A 859 15.85 -45.39 -40.01
C ALA A 859 15.33 -44.06 -40.57
N ASN A 860 14.65 -43.24 -39.74
CA ASN A 860 14.14 -41.92 -40.12
C ASN A 860 15.29 -40.93 -40.41
N ARG A 861 16.35 -40.93 -39.59
CA ARG A 861 17.56 -40.13 -39.80
C ARG A 861 18.20 -40.43 -41.15
N ALA A 862 18.40 -41.70 -41.47
CA ALA A 862 18.97 -42.12 -42.76
C ALA A 862 18.12 -41.66 -43.96
N LYS A 863 16.79 -41.54 -43.81
CA LYS A 863 15.90 -41.01 -44.85
C LYS A 863 15.97 -39.49 -45.00
N TRP A 864 16.13 -38.74 -43.90
CA TRP A 864 16.42 -37.30 -43.98
C TRP A 864 17.80 -37.00 -44.58
N GLU A 865 18.81 -37.81 -44.27
CA GLU A 865 20.16 -37.75 -44.84
C GLU A 865 20.15 -38.03 -46.35
N GLU A 866 19.38 -39.04 -46.79
CA GLU A 866 19.15 -39.32 -48.21
C GLU A 866 18.50 -38.14 -48.95
N LEU A 867 17.54 -37.44 -48.31
CA LEU A 867 16.91 -36.24 -48.86
C LEU A 867 17.86 -35.05 -48.91
N HIS A 868 18.63 -34.80 -47.84
CA HIS A 868 19.58 -33.70 -47.76
C HIS A 868 20.67 -33.83 -48.83
N HIS A 869 21.27 -35.02 -48.99
CA HIS A 869 22.23 -35.29 -50.05
C HIS A 869 21.62 -35.31 -51.46
N ARG A 870 20.31 -35.58 -51.63
CA ARG A 870 19.64 -35.38 -52.92
C ARG A 870 19.52 -33.88 -53.25
N HIS A 871 19.16 -33.05 -52.27
CA HIS A 871 19.05 -31.60 -52.44
C HIS A 871 20.40 -30.92 -52.73
N GLN A 872 21.46 -31.22 -51.98
CA GLN A 872 22.82 -30.69 -52.20
C GLN A 872 23.27 -30.89 -53.66
N ARG A 873 23.17 -32.13 -54.17
CA ARG A 873 23.53 -32.46 -55.56
C ARG A 873 22.66 -31.73 -56.59
N SER A 874 21.41 -31.41 -56.28
CA SER A 874 20.57 -30.58 -57.15
C SER A 874 21.07 -29.13 -57.22
N GLN A 875 21.45 -28.53 -56.08
CA GLN A 875 22.06 -27.19 -56.07
C GLN A 875 23.38 -27.17 -56.87
N GLU A 876 24.28 -28.13 -56.64
CA GLU A 876 25.56 -28.27 -57.37
C GLU A 876 25.37 -28.35 -58.90
N THR A 877 24.33 -29.04 -59.37
CA THR A 877 24.03 -29.15 -60.82
C THR A 877 23.31 -27.95 -61.43
N THR A 878 22.92 -26.95 -60.63
CA THR A 878 22.22 -25.73 -61.10
C THR A 878 23.03 -24.43 -60.94
N GLY A 879 24.25 -24.50 -60.40
CA GLY A 879 25.19 -23.37 -60.40
C GLY A 879 25.58 -22.95 -61.83
N PRO A 880 25.88 -21.65 -62.07
CA PRO A 880 26.26 -21.16 -63.38
C PRO A 880 27.57 -21.82 -63.85
N GLY A 881 27.54 -22.44 -65.04
CA GLY A 881 28.63 -23.26 -65.53
C GLY A 881 29.93 -22.47 -65.75
N SER A 882 30.96 -22.80 -64.98
CA SER A 882 32.34 -22.41 -65.29
C SER A 882 32.76 -23.03 -66.64
N PRO A 883 33.22 -22.24 -67.62
CA PRO A 883 33.59 -22.78 -68.92
C PRO A 883 34.87 -23.60 -68.83
N ARG A 884 34.82 -24.83 -69.37
CA ARG A 884 36.03 -25.61 -69.67
C ARG A 884 36.85 -24.87 -70.73
N ASN A 885 37.93 -24.23 -70.35
CA ASN A 885 39.01 -23.90 -71.28
C ASN A 885 40.10 -24.98 -71.20
N ALA A 886 40.48 -25.49 -72.37
CA ALA A 886 41.60 -26.42 -72.53
C ALA A 886 42.91 -25.66 -72.75
N ASP A 887 44.00 -26.41 -72.60
CA ASP A 887 45.39 -26.15 -72.97
C ASP A 887 45.73 -24.84 -73.72
N ALA A 888 46.58 -24.03 -73.09
CA ALA A 888 47.58 -23.22 -73.80
C ALA A 888 48.87 -23.13 -72.98
N THR A 889 49.97 -23.66 -73.51
CA THR A 889 51.31 -23.57 -72.92
C THR A 889 51.94 -22.19 -73.16
N ALA A 890 52.48 -21.55 -72.12
CA ALA A 890 53.65 -20.66 -72.27
C ALA A 890 54.39 -20.39 -70.95
N THR A 891 55.72 -20.47 -71.02
CA THR A 891 56.70 -20.24 -69.97
C THR A 891 56.94 -18.77 -69.57
N SER A 892 57.45 -18.62 -68.35
CA SER A 892 58.54 -17.70 -67.93
C SER A 892 58.27 -16.25 -67.50
N CYS A 893 58.91 -15.90 -66.37
CA CYS A 893 59.41 -14.59 -65.93
C CYS A 893 58.42 -13.45 -65.64
N SER A 894 58.71 -12.50 -64.72
CA SER A 894 59.63 -12.51 -63.57
C SER A 894 59.41 -11.25 -62.70
N CYS A 895 59.56 -11.40 -61.37
CA CYS A 895 60.01 -10.37 -60.42
C CYS A 895 59.54 -8.91 -60.58
N ALA A 896 58.58 -8.45 -59.76
CA ALA A 896 58.73 -7.23 -58.95
C ALA A 896 57.57 -7.06 -57.94
N GLY A 897 57.88 -6.43 -56.80
CA GLY A 897 56.98 -5.62 -55.98
C GLY A 897 57.78 -4.39 -55.49
N PRO A 898 57.31 -3.59 -54.52
CA PRO A 898 56.06 -3.70 -53.75
C PRO A 898 55.28 -2.34 -53.75
N SER A 899 54.88 -1.88 -52.55
CA SER A 899 54.44 -0.52 -52.15
C SER A 899 53.03 0.00 -52.50
N ASP A 900 52.27 0.17 -51.42
CA ASP A 900 51.57 1.40 -50.99
C ASP A 900 50.15 1.78 -51.50
N SER A 901 49.21 1.56 -50.56
CA SER A 901 48.09 2.44 -50.16
C SER A 901 47.12 3.02 -51.19
N LEU A 902 45.87 2.55 -51.12
CA LEU A 902 44.78 3.31 -50.49
C LEU A 902 43.70 2.36 -49.92
#